data_AF-H2LN50-F1
#
_entry.id   AF-H2LN50-F1
#
_cell.length_a   1.000
_cell.length_b   1.000
_cell.length_c   1.000
_cell.angle_alpha   90.00
_cell.angle_beta   90.00
_cell.angle_gamma   90.00
#
_symmetry.space_group_name_H-M   'P 1'
#
loop_
_entity.id
_entity.type
_entity.pdbx_description
1 polymer ?
#
loop_
_entity_poly.entity_id
_entity_poly.type
_entity_poly.pdbx_seq_one_letter_code
_entity_poly.pdbx_strand_id
1 'polypeptide(L)'
;MVHRFSLLLLDLEEYFFEQHTAHHVVPNGSKKDKKVRGSFKVCSRSIIFDPEDFVEPILKIPLRDCTNIEFVERETNPFNEPRPAAVCVSCEQVIFIKEVNVIEAYRNERGSKKMTFQLEVQSKTEDVVQTLLQLHRASCLEKLGDQTAMIAANLQSRLARSSFDKNCFQSVAEKPHMECTVEMVTPLVSNPGHVCITDENLYFQPLNGYPEQVIQIKLQQVRRIYKRRHGLKPLGLEVFCTENDLCSDIYLKFYNTADRDEIYYYMATFLENHITEHTAESYMLQWQRGHISNYQYLLHLNNLADRSCNDLSQYPVFPWVIADYGSSQLDLTNAATFRDLSKPVGALNKERLDRLLARYSGMPEPRFIYGSHYSSPGYVLFYLVRVAPEHMLCLQNGRYDHPDRMFNCIAETWKNCLEGATDFKELIPEFYGSDSSFLENRLNLDLGRRQNGSLVGDVSLPPWASDASDFLEKHKAALESPFVSEHLHEWIDLVFGFKQRGSDAEAAHNVFHPLTYEGNIDCDSIEDTDQRIAMLTQILEFGQTPKQLFNSPHPQRITAKFQSTRRSSSITSPVGELSPASPCEDSSFEDLTDESRKLAWANMGSLKASSSCRMHKEAVTGIAVTRDGASLFSTSLDSTLKMFSKEMDFQRSMSFSNMPLSSCLVLADGKTVACSSWDNNVYFYSVPYGRRQDTLMGHDDAVSEMCWFENRLYTASWDSTVKVWQLDSNDSSVKRSRFDLLAELEHDDGVNTVGLNAAGTLLGSGCKDGTLTIWDTSSFEVFQQVQCHTGNIHHLAFSPDSRHILSVGSDSCMKMTDVQTGMVISAVKAEEEQRCFCWDGSSALCGGQSGDLILWDLLSNTVTTKIPAHSGAVTAMWMNELGNTVITGGEDRQMFFWKVQS
;
A
#
# COMPACT_ATOMS: atom_id res chain seq x y z
N MET A 1 28.68 -21.01 -13.37
CA MET A 1 28.31 -21.89 -14.50
C MET A 1 26.85 -21.60 -14.82
N VAL A 2 26.51 -21.31 -16.07
CA VAL A 2 25.09 -21.12 -16.43
C VAL A 2 24.47 -22.52 -16.46
N HIS A 3 23.64 -22.85 -15.47
CA HIS A 3 22.90 -24.11 -15.47
C HIS A 3 21.82 -24.05 -16.55
N ARG A 4 21.81 -25.01 -17.49
CA ARG A 4 20.78 -25.10 -18.55
C ARG A 4 19.42 -25.53 -17.99
N PHE A 5 19.44 -26.40 -16.98
CA PHE A 5 18.26 -26.81 -16.24
C PHE A 5 17.70 -25.68 -15.36
N SER A 6 16.37 -25.59 -15.37
CA SER A 6 15.55 -24.72 -14.53
C SER A 6 14.36 -25.52 -13.99
N LEU A 7 13.83 -25.13 -12.83
CA LEU A 7 12.59 -25.70 -12.28
C LEU A 7 11.39 -25.44 -13.21
N LEU A 8 11.46 -24.45 -14.10
CA LEU A 8 10.42 -24.18 -15.12
C LEU A 8 10.25 -25.31 -16.15
N LEU A 9 11.19 -26.27 -16.20
CA LEU A 9 11.07 -27.46 -17.05
C LEU A 9 10.18 -28.55 -16.42
N LEU A 10 9.81 -28.39 -15.14
CA LEU A 10 8.91 -29.27 -14.43
C LEU A 10 7.45 -28.95 -14.79
N ASP A 11 6.58 -29.97 -14.72
CA ASP A 11 5.14 -29.78 -14.88
C ASP A 11 4.53 -29.13 -13.62
N LEU A 12 3.30 -28.62 -13.72
CA LEU A 12 2.58 -28.08 -12.56
C LEU A 12 2.48 -29.12 -11.44
N GLU A 13 2.86 -28.74 -10.21
CA GLU A 13 2.95 -29.61 -9.03
C GLU A 13 3.95 -30.79 -9.16
N GLU A 14 4.94 -30.66 -10.04
CA GLU A 14 6.08 -31.58 -10.09
C GLU A 14 7.25 -31.08 -9.21
N TYR A 15 7.89 -31.99 -8.47
CA TYR A 15 9.00 -31.68 -7.58
C TYR A 15 10.29 -32.34 -8.05
N PHE A 16 11.39 -31.58 -8.02
CA PHE A 16 12.73 -32.10 -8.25
C PHE A 16 13.32 -32.61 -6.93
N PHE A 17 13.57 -33.92 -6.82
CA PHE A 17 14.00 -34.54 -5.57
C PHE A 17 15.52 -34.69 -5.45
N GLU A 18 16.17 -35.27 -6.45
CA GLU A 18 17.59 -35.58 -6.39
C GLU A 18 18.22 -35.70 -7.77
N GLN A 19 19.56 -35.55 -7.82
CA GLN A 19 20.32 -35.68 -9.05
C GLN A 19 21.56 -36.56 -8.87
N HIS A 20 21.97 -37.18 -9.98
CA HIS A 20 23.15 -38.02 -10.08
C HIS A 20 23.90 -37.71 -11.37
N THR A 21 25.23 -37.80 -11.35
CA THR A 21 25.99 -37.78 -12.60
C THR A 21 25.89 -39.13 -13.29
N ALA A 22 25.56 -39.11 -14.59
CA ALA A 22 25.35 -40.33 -15.37
C ALA A 22 25.86 -40.19 -16.81
N HIS A 23 26.06 -41.34 -17.45
CA HIS A 23 26.34 -41.46 -18.88
C HIS A 23 25.14 -42.06 -19.62
N HIS A 24 24.53 -41.29 -20.52
CA HIS A 24 23.54 -41.81 -21.48
C HIS A 24 24.26 -42.59 -22.58
N VAL A 25 23.91 -43.88 -22.72
CA VAL A 25 24.54 -44.82 -23.65
C VAL A 25 23.68 -44.91 -24.91
N VAL A 26 24.23 -44.44 -26.04
CA VAL A 26 23.58 -44.50 -27.34
C VAL A 26 24.19 -45.65 -28.16
N PRO A 27 23.42 -46.69 -28.50
CA PRO A 27 23.92 -47.82 -29.29
C PRO A 27 24.36 -47.34 -30.67
N ASN A 28 25.62 -47.59 -31.04
CA ASN A 28 26.12 -47.26 -32.38
C ASN A 28 26.50 -48.55 -33.09
N GLY A 29 25.79 -48.88 -34.18
CA GLY A 29 25.71 -50.22 -34.77
C GLY A 29 26.99 -50.83 -35.38
N SER A 30 28.20 -50.35 -35.06
CA SER A 30 29.44 -51.01 -35.49
C SER A 30 30.74 -50.64 -34.73
N LYS A 31 30.75 -49.65 -33.82
CA LYS A 31 31.92 -49.30 -32.98
C LYS A 31 31.42 -48.73 -31.64
N LYS A 32 32.15 -49.04 -30.54
CA LYS A 32 31.93 -48.63 -29.13
C LYS A 32 30.79 -47.63 -28.91
N ASP A 33 29.80 -48.00 -28.10
CA ASP A 33 28.64 -47.18 -27.75
C ASP A 33 29.04 -45.73 -27.42
N LYS A 34 28.32 -44.75 -27.99
CA LYS A 34 28.54 -43.33 -27.67
C LYS A 34 28.01 -43.08 -26.26
N LYS A 35 28.86 -42.59 -25.36
CA LYS A 35 28.47 -42.23 -23.99
C LYS A 35 28.45 -40.72 -23.84
N VAL A 36 27.29 -40.16 -23.52
CA VAL A 36 27.12 -38.72 -23.26
C VAL A 36 27.01 -38.53 -21.76
N ARG A 37 27.94 -37.79 -21.16
CA ARG A 37 27.92 -37.47 -19.73
C ARG A 37 26.92 -36.33 -19.45
N GLY A 38 26.21 -36.41 -18.34
CA GLY A 38 25.20 -35.42 -17.95
C GLY A 38 24.69 -35.61 -16.54
N SER A 39 23.82 -34.68 -16.12
CA SER A 39 23.09 -34.73 -14.86
C SER A 39 21.74 -35.45 -15.07
N PHE A 40 21.60 -36.60 -14.42
CA PHE A 40 20.38 -37.40 -14.35
C PHE A 40 19.56 -36.98 -13.13
N LYS A 41 18.40 -36.35 -13.36
CA LYS A 41 17.53 -35.77 -12.35
C LYS A 41 16.26 -36.61 -12.19
N VAL A 42 15.95 -36.94 -10.93
CA VAL A 42 14.75 -37.68 -10.54
C VAL A 42 13.72 -36.67 -10.04
N CYS A 43 12.62 -36.55 -10.78
CA CYS A 43 11.50 -35.66 -10.44
C CYS A 43 10.25 -36.50 -10.17
N SER A 44 9.24 -35.89 -9.54
CA SER A 44 8.04 -36.63 -9.10
C SER A 44 7.18 -37.16 -10.25
N ARG A 45 7.24 -36.55 -11.44
CA ARG A 45 6.45 -36.93 -12.62
C ARG A 45 7.29 -37.25 -13.86
N SER A 46 8.57 -36.88 -13.88
CA SER A 46 9.45 -37.08 -15.03
C SER A 46 10.90 -37.41 -14.63
N ILE A 47 11.63 -37.97 -15.59
CA ILE A 47 13.08 -38.12 -15.55
C ILE A 47 13.66 -37.05 -16.47
N ILE A 48 14.60 -36.26 -15.97
CA ILE A 48 15.28 -35.24 -16.78
C ILE A 48 16.76 -35.57 -16.87
N PHE A 49 17.28 -35.69 -18.10
CA PHE A 49 18.71 -35.82 -18.35
C PHE A 49 19.23 -34.57 -19.04
N ASP A 50 20.17 -33.88 -18.40
CA ASP A 50 20.80 -32.64 -18.85
C ASP A 50 22.26 -32.92 -19.23
N PRO A 51 22.57 -33.06 -20.53
CA PRO A 51 23.94 -33.32 -21.00
C PRO A 51 24.90 -32.17 -20.69
N GLU A 52 26.16 -32.49 -20.39
CA GLU A 52 27.22 -31.47 -20.22
C GLU A 52 27.60 -30.80 -21.55
N ASP A 53 27.40 -31.50 -22.67
CA ASP A 53 27.56 -30.92 -24.00
C ASP A 53 26.31 -30.10 -24.38
N PHE A 54 26.50 -28.81 -24.56
CA PHE A 54 25.41 -27.86 -24.84
C PHE A 54 24.82 -27.99 -26.24
N VAL A 55 25.48 -28.73 -27.14
CA VAL A 55 24.92 -29.09 -28.44
C VAL A 55 23.79 -30.10 -28.28
N GLU A 56 23.93 -31.03 -27.31
CA GLU A 56 22.93 -32.07 -27.07
C GLU A 56 21.71 -31.49 -26.30
N PRO A 57 20.49 -31.87 -26.68
CA PRO A 57 19.27 -31.40 -26.02
C PRO A 57 19.10 -32.00 -24.63
N ILE A 58 18.42 -31.26 -23.74
CA ILE A 58 17.89 -31.81 -22.48
C ILE A 58 16.77 -32.78 -22.83
N LEU A 59 16.79 -33.95 -22.18
CA LEU A 59 15.81 -35.02 -22.39
C LEU A 59 14.86 -35.04 -21.19
N LYS A 60 13.57 -34.77 -21.41
CA LYS A 60 12.51 -34.98 -20.41
C LYS A 60 11.68 -36.20 -20.80
N ILE A 61 11.61 -37.18 -19.90
CA ILE A 61 10.90 -38.45 -20.07
C ILE A 61 9.75 -38.47 -19.05
N PRO A 62 8.49 -38.25 -19.46
CA PRO A 62 7.36 -38.35 -18.55
C PRO A 62 7.21 -39.77 -18.01
N LEU A 63 7.10 -39.93 -16.68
CA LEU A 63 6.97 -41.24 -16.05
C LEU A 63 5.68 -41.94 -16.47
N ARG A 64 4.60 -41.19 -16.69
CA ARG A 64 3.33 -41.74 -17.19
C ARG A 64 3.47 -42.44 -18.54
N ASP A 65 4.42 -42.04 -19.37
CA ASP A 65 4.67 -42.60 -20.70
C ASP A 65 5.74 -43.71 -20.69
N CYS A 66 6.26 -44.07 -19.51
CA CYS A 66 7.19 -45.19 -19.35
C CYS A 66 6.44 -46.52 -19.37
N THR A 67 6.86 -47.43 -20.26
CA THR A 67 6.35 -48.80 -20.35
C THR A 67 7.11 -49.76 -19.45
N ASN A 68 8.41 -49.52 -19.24
CA ASN A 68 9.25 -50.33 -18.35
C ASN A 68 10.42 -49.52 -17.78
N ILE A 69 10.74 -49.72 -16.51
CA ILE A 69 11.94 -49.18 -15.84
C ILE A 69 12.65 -50.36 -15.20
N GLU A 70 13.84 -50.71 -15.69
CA GLU A 70 14.58 -51.90 -15.28
C GLU A 70 15.98 -51.54 -14.76
N PHE A 71 16.37 -52.24 -13.68
CA PHE A 71 17.75 -52.28 -13.22
C PHE A 71 18.49 -53.33 -14.06
N VAL A 72 19.50 -52.89 -14.81
CA VAL A 72 20.37 -53.79 -15.55
C VAL A 72 21.56 -54.12 -14.66
N GLU A 73 21.62 -55.38 -14.21
CA GLU A 73 22.71 -55.89 -13.39
C GLU A 73 24.06 -55.82 -14.12
N ARG A 74 25.13 -55.74 -13.33
CA ARG A 74 26.50 -55.74 -13.84
C ARG A 74 26.84 -57.12 -14.42
N GLU A 75 27.07 -57.21 -15.73
CA GLU A 75 27.58 -58.43 -16.35
C GLU A 75 29.10 -58.56 -16.12
N THR A 76 29.49 -59.56 -15.31
CA THR A 76 30.88 -59.91 -15.00
C THR A 76 31.34 -61.17 -15.74
N ASN A 77 30.85 -61.36 -16.97
CA ASN A 77 31.26 -62.51 -17.78
C ASN A 77 32.71 -62.33 -18.28
N PRO A 78 33.67 -63.20 -17.93
CA PRO A 78 35.09 -63.02 -18.26
C PRO A 78 35.42 -63.05 -19.77
N PHE A 79 34.45 -63.41 -20.62
CA PHE A 79 34.60 -63.46 -22.08
C PHE A 79 34.01 -62.25 -22.82
N ASN A 80 33.29 -61.35 -22.14
CA ASN A 80 32.72 -60.11 -22.71
C ASN A 80 33.34 -58.88 -22.04
N GLU A 81 33.27 -57.71 -22.69
CA GLU A 81 33.58 -56.45 -22.01
C GLU A 81 32.62 -56.27 -20.81
N PRO A 82 33.12 -55.92 -19.61
CA PRO A 82 32.29 -55.77 -18.42
C PRO A 82 31.28 -54.65 -18.62
N ARG A 83 29.98 -54.98 -18.55
CA ARG A 83 28.92 -53.97 -18.59
C ARG A 83 28.63 -53.48 -17.17
N PRO A 84 28.81 -52.18 -16.87
CA PRO A 84 28.46 -51.63 -15.57
C PRO A 84 26.94 -51.66 -15.37
N ALA A 85 26.51 -51.62 -14.12
CA ALA A 85 25.08 -51.51 -13.80
C ALA A 85 24.49 -50.25 -14.43
N ALA A 86 23.23 -50.34 -14.89
CA ALA A 86 22.58 -49.25 -15.59
C ALA A 86 21.08 -49.15 -15.25
N VAL A 87 20.56 -47.93 -15.29
CA VAL A 87 19.13 -47.64 -15.31
C VAL A 87 18.67 -47.72 -16.76
N CYS A 88 17.68 -48.55 -17.06
CA CYS A 88 17.13 -48.63 -18.40
C CYS A 88 15.64 -48.30 -18.41
N VAL A 89 15.27 -47.32 -19.24
CA VAL A 89 13.92 -46.76 -19.33
C VAL A 89 13.39 -46.98 -20.74
N SER A 90 12.24 -47.66 -20.82
CA SER A 90 11.47 -47.80 -22.06
C SER A 90 10.25 -46.90 -21.97
N CYS A 91 10.02 -46.07 -22.99
CA CYS A 91 8.94 -45.09 -22.99
C CYS A 91 8.35 -44.89 -24.39
N GLU A 92 7.17 -44.28 -24.46
CA GLU A 92 6.47 -43.97 -25.71
C GLU A 92 6.65 -42.52 -26.16
N GLN A 93 7.15 -41.66 -25.29
CA GLN A 93 7.38 -40.25 -25.58
C GLN A 93 8.67 -39.75 -24.90
N VAL A 94 9.44 -38.97 -25.66
CA VAL A 94 10.59 -38.20 -25.14
C VAL A 94 10.47 -36.76 -25.63
N ILE A 95 10.67 -35.82 -24.71
CA ILE A 95 10.62 -34.38 -24.96
C ILE A 95 12.05 -33.86 -25.02
N PHE A 96 12.40 -33.19 -26.10
CA PHE A 96 13.70 -32.56 -26.31
C PHE A 96 13.59 -31.06 -26.08
N ILE A 97 14.47 -30.53 -25.23
CA ILE A 97 14.42 -29.16 -24.74
C ILE A 97 15.79 -28.50 -24.93
N LYS A 98 15.80 -27.22 -25.31
CA LYS A 98 17.02 -26.39 -25.47
C LYS A 98 18.08 -27.02 -26.37
N GLU A 99 17.74 -27.54 -27.54
CA GLU A 99 18.74 -28.04 -28.50
C GLU A 99 19.70 -26.89 -28.88
N VAL A 100 21.01 -27.14 -28.88
CA VAL A 100 22.04 -26.09 -29.09
C VAL A 100 21.93 -24.91 -28.10
N ASN A 101 21.33 -25.13 -26.93
CA ASN A 101 21.09 -24.14 -25.89
C ASN A 101 20.24 -22.92 -26.33
N VAL A 102 19.33 -23.11 -27.28
CA VAL A 102 18.38 -22.08 -27.75
C VAL A 102 17.05 -22.22 -27.02
N ILE A 103 16.41 -21.10 -26.66
CA ILE A 103 15.08 -21.10 -26.02
C ILE A 103 14.00 -21.12 -27.12
N GLU A 104 13.41 -22.29 -27.33
CA GLU A 104 12.39 -22.54 -28.35
C GLU A 104 11.32 -23.53 -27.86
N ALA A 105 10.26 -23.70 -28.64
CA ALA A 105 9.21 -24.67 -28.36
C ALA A 105 9.78 -26.11 -28.29
N TYR A 106 9.30 -26.90 -27.33
CA TYR A 106 9.80 -28.24 -27.07
C TYR A 106 9.48 -29.19 -28.23
N ARG A 107 10.46 -30.01 -28.62
CA ARG A 107 10.29 -31.05 -29.64
C ARG A 107 9.83 -32.34 -28.98
N ASN A 108 8.58 -32.72 -29.21
CA ASN A 108 8.01 -33.97 -28.71
C ASN A 108 8.15 -35.08 -29.76
N GLU A 109 8.87 -36.15 -29.43
CA GLU A 109 8.93 -37.33 -30.30
C GLU A 109 8.18 -38.50 -29.68
N ARG A 110 7.20 -39.02 -30.44
CA ARG A 110 6.40 -40.18 -30.06
C ARG A 110 6.90 -41.44 -30.75
N GLY A 111 6.84 -42.56 -30.04
CA GLY A 111 7.29 -43.87 -30.50
C GLY A 111 8.03 -44.63 -29.40
N SER A 112 8.10 -45.95 -29.52
CA SER A 112 8.81 -46.79 -28.56
C SER A 112 10.30 -46.49 -28.59
N LYS A 113 10.84 -46.00 -27.46
CA LYS A 113 12.25 -45.69 -27.26
C LYS A 113 12.78 -46.40 -26.03
N LYS A 114 14.02 -46.90 -26.14
CA LYS A 114 14.78 -47.50 -25.05
C LYS A 114 16.00 -46.64 -24.77
N MET A 115 16.16 -46.17 -23.54
CA MET A 115 17.24 -45.30 -23.10
C MET A 115 17.98 -45.93 -21.94
N THR A 116 19.31 -45.88 -21.95
CA THR A 116 20.15 -46.54 -20.95
C THR A 116 21.11 -45.53 -20.32
N PHE A 117 21.09 -45.44 -18.99
CA PHE A 117 21.88 -44.51 -18.20
C PHE A 117 22.79 -45.25 -17.22
N GLN A 118 24.09 -44.97 -17.27
CA GLN A 118 25.09 -45.54 -16.35
C GLN A 118 25.46 -44.48 -15.33
N LEU A 119 25.07 -44.64 -14.06
CA LEU A 119 25.44 -43.71 -12.99
C LEU A 119 26.93 -43.80 -12.68
N GLU A 120 27.59 -42.68 -12.38
CA GLU A 120 28.98 -42.68 -11.92
C GLU A 120 29.13 -43.40 -10.57
N VAL A 121 28.19 -43.15 -9.65
CA VAL A 121 28.11 -43.84 -8.36
C VAL A 121 27.28 -45.11 -8.51
N GLN A 122 27.93 -46.18 -9.00
CA GLN A 122 27.27 -47.45 -9.34
C GLN A 122 26.49 -48.06 -8.18
N SER A 123 26.92 -47.89 -6.93
CA SER A 123 26.25 -48.42 -5.74
C SER A 123 24.84 -47.85 -5.50
N LYS A 124 24.51 -46.67 -6.06
CA LYS A 124 23.18 -46.04 -5.92
C LYS A 124 22.19 -46.46 -7.01
N THR A 125 22.63 -47.21 -8.02
CA THR A 125 21.82 -47.46 -9.23
C THR A 125 20.54 -48.21 -8.92
N GLU A 126 20.59 -49.20 -8.03
CA GLU A 126 19.42 -49.97 -7.61
C GLU A 126 18.43 -49.10 -6.81
N ASP A 127 18.92 -48.30 -5.86
CA ASP A 127 18.11 -47.37 -5.05
C ASP A 127 17.36 -46.35 -5.93
N VAL A 128 18.05 -45.81 -6.95
CA VAL A 128 17.46 -44.89 -7.93
C VAL A 128 16.36 -45.58 -8.74
N VAL A 129 16.57 -46.82 -9.19
CA VAL A 129 15.54 -47.60 -9.90
C VAL A 129 14.33 -47.85 -9.01
N GLN A 130 14.52 -48.20 -7.73
CA GLN A 130 13.41 -48.42 -6.79
C GLN A 130 12.60 -47.14 -6.56
N THR A 131 13.29 -46.00 -6.46
CA THR A 131 12.65 -44.68 -6.36
C THR A 131 11.84 -44.35 -7.61
N LEU A 132 12.42 -44.56 -8.80
CA LEU A 132 11.73 -44.36 -10.08
C LEU A 132 10.51 -45.28 -10.22
N LEU A 133 10.60 -46.54 -9.79
CA LEU A 133 9.47 -47.48 -9.80
C LEU A 133 8.35 -47.05 -8.83
N GLN A 134 8.67 -46.41 -7.71
CA GLN A 134 7.66 -45.84 -6.81
C GLN A 134 6.94 -44.64 -7.47
N LEU A 135 7.69 -43.74 -8.10
CA LEU A 135 7.14 -42.55 -8.76
C LEU A 135 6.40 -42.91 -10.07
N HIS A 136 6.85 -43.93 -10.78
CA HIS A 136 6.16 -44.51 -11.94
C HIS A 136 4.79 -45.06 -11.55
N ARG A 137 4.72 -45.84 -10.46
CA ARG A 137 3.43 -46.30 -9.89
C ARG A 137 2.50 -45.13 -9.55
N ALA A 138 3.04 -44.03 -9.05
CA ALA A 138 2.28 -42.81 -8.79
C ALA A 138 1.64 -42.25 -10.06
N SER A 139 2.45 -42.10 -11.10
CA SER A 139 2.04 -41.48 -12.35
C SER A 139 1.01 -42.31 -13.15
N CYS A 140 0.86 -43.59 -12.81
CA CYS A 140 -0.07 -44.52 -13.43
C CYS A 140 -1.44 -44.65 -12.72
N LEU A 141 -1.68 -43.93 -11.61
CA LEU A 141 -2.98 -43.93 -10.93
C LEU A 141 -4.06 -43.25 -11.79
N GLU A 142 -5.31 -43.72 -11.73
CA GLU A 142 -6.39 -43.19 -12.58
C GLU A 142 -6.87 -41.80 -12.16
N LYS A 143 -6.95 -41.53 -10.85
CA LYS A 143 -7.44 -40.25 -10.30
C LYS A 143 -6.30 -39.28 -10.03
N LEU A 144 -6.48 -38.02 -10.41
CA LEU A 144 -5.47 -36.98 -10.23
C LEU A 144 -5.24 -36.65 -8.74
N GLY A 145 -6.30 -36.69 -7.93
CA GLY A 145 -6.24 -36.55 -6.48
C GLY A 145 -5.33 -37.58 -5.83
N ASP A 146 -5.44 -38.85 -6.24
CA ASP A 146 -4.62 -39.94 -5.70
C ASP A 146 -3.14 -39.78 -6.11
N GLN A 147 -2.88 -39.37 -7.36
CA GLN A 147 -1.53 -39.06 -7.84
C GLN A 147 -0.89 -37.97 -6.98
N THR A 148 -1.62 -36.87 -6.79
CA THR A 148 -1.15 -35.69 -6.07
C THR A 148 -0.94 -35.98 -4.59
N ALA A 149 -1.86 -36.72 -3.95
CA ALA A 149 -1.74 -37.16 -2.57
C ALA A 149 -0.50 -38.04 -2.35
N MET A 150 -0.22 -38.97 -3.27
CA MET A 150 0.95 -39.85 -3.12
C MET A 150 2.28 -39.10 -3.35
N ILE A 151 2.32 -38.16 -4.29
CA ILE A 151 3.48 -37.27 -4.50
C ILE A 151 3.71 -36.41 -3.26
N ALA A 152 2.65 -35.79 -2.71
CA ALA A 152 2.71 -34.99 -1.49
C ALA A 152 3.20 -35.82 -0.29
N ALA A 153 2.72 -37.05 -0.13
CA ALA A 153 3.18 -37.96 0.92
C ALA A 153 4.67 -38.33 0.76
N ASN A 154 5.16 -38.51 -0.48
CA ASN A 154 6.58 -38.75 -0.74
C ASN A 154 7.42 -37.54 -0.35
N LEU A 155 6.99 -36.34 -0.76
CA LEU A 155 7.64 -35.08 -0.41
C LEU A 155 7.69 -34.88 1.11
N GLN A 156 6.56 -35.01 1.81
CA GLN A 156 6.49 -34.90 3.27
C GLN A 156 7.40 -35.92 3.96
N SER A 157 7.45 -37.17 3.46
CA SER A 157 8.34 -38.18 4.01
C SER A 157 9.82 -37.82 3.85
N ARG A 158 10.20 -37.17 2.74
CA ARG A 158 11.57 -36.70 2.50
C ARG A 158 11.91 -35.50 3.40
N LEU A 159 11.01 -34.52 3.49
CA LEU A 159 11.17 -33.36 4.37
C LEU A 159 11.29 -33.79 5.84
N ALA A 160 10.49 -34.76 6.29
CA ALA A 160 10.53 -35.26 7.67
C ALA A 160 11.81 -36.06 8.01
N ARG A 161 12.55 -36.56 7.01
CA ARG A 161 13.82 -37.27 7.20
C ARG A 161 15.04 -36.35 7.10
N SER A 162 14.83 -35.08 6.75
CA SER A 162 15.88 -34.08 6.62
C SER A 162 15.67 -32.93 7.61
N SER A 163 16.75 -32.23 7.88
CA SER A 163 16.79 -31.03 8.72
C SER A 163 17.81 -30.09 8.11
N PHE A 164 17.74 -28.81 8.46
CA PHE A 164 18.74 -27.83 8.08
C PHE A 164 20.14 -28.29 8.51
N ASP A 165 21.11 -28.23 7.59
CA ASP A 165 22.51 -28.55 7.85
C ASP A 165 23.18 -27.39 8.61
N LYS A 166 23.38 -27.59 9.91
CA LYS A 166 24.00 -26.60 10.81
C LYS A 166 25.45 -26.27 10.46
N ASN A 167 26.11 -27.04 9.58
CA ASN A 167 27.44 -26.69 9.08
C ASN A 167 27.40 -25.55 8.07
N CYS A 168 26.22 -25.15 7.59
CA CYS A 168 26.04 -24.04 6.69
C CYS A 168 26.04 -22.66 7.38
N PHE A 169 26.08 -22.60 8.71
CA PHE A 169 26.23 -21.34 9.43
C PHE A 169 27.60 -20.71 9.16
N GLN A 170 27.63 -19.38 9.01
CA GLN A 170 28.87 -18.64 8.73
C GLN A 170 29.76 -18.51 9.96
N SER A 171 29.14 -18.49 11.15
CA SER A 171 29.84 -18.38 12.42
C SER A 171 29.34 -19.40 13.43
N VAL A 172 30.28 -19.97 14.19
CA VAL A 172 29.98 -20.88 15.31
C VAL A 172 29.28 -20.15 16.46
N ALA A 173 29.33 -18.81 16.47
CA ALA A 173 28.65 -17.99 17.47
C ALA A 173 27.15 -17.78 17.17
N GLU A 174 26.70 -18.01 15.93
CA GLU A 174 25.29 -17.87 15.55
C GLU A 174 24.42 -18.86 16.33
N LYS A 175 23.30 -18.37 16.85
CA LYS A 175 22.36 -19.18 17.62
C LYS A 175 21.09 -19.42 16.80
N PRO A 176 20.79 -20.67 16.41
CA PRO A 176 19.52 -20.98 15.76
C PRO A 176 18.37 -20.83 16.76
N HIS A 177 17.33 -20.09 16.35
CA HIS A 177 16.14 -19.84 17.14
C HIS A 177 14.96 -20.71 16.69
N MET A 178 14.76 -20.84 15.39
CA MET A 178 13.68 -21.64 14.82
C MET A 178 14.11 -22.31 13.50
N GLU A 179 13.58 -23.51 13.27
CA GLU A 179 13.72 -24.26 12.02
C GLU A 179 12.36 -24.87 11.66
N CYS A 180 11.92 -24.74 10.41
CA CYS A 180 10.73 -25.41 9.91
C CYS A 180 10.80 -25.69 8.40
N THR A 181 9.89 -26.52 7.90
CA THR A 181 9.77 -26.85 6.48
C THR A 181 8.97 -25.79 5.74
N VAL A 182 9.47 -25.33 4.60
CA VAL A 182 8.83 -24.31 3.76
C VAL A 182 9.07 -24.59 2.28
N GLU A 183 8.37 -23.87 1.41
CA GLU A 183 8.64 -23.83 -0.02
C GLU A 183 9.09 -22.42 -0.42
N MET A 184 10.22 -22.31 -1.10
CA MET A 184 10.60 -21.06 -1.75
C MET A 184 9.76 -20.87 -3.01
N VAL A 185 9.04 -19.76 -3.09
CA VAL A 185 8.17 -19.41 -4.20
C VAL A 185 8.96 -18.60 -5.22
N THR A 186 8.85 -19.02 -6.48
CA THR A 186 9.34 -18.30 -7.66
C THR A 186 8.24 -18.28 -8.71
N PRO A 187 8.32 -17.44 -9.75
CA PRO A 187 7.27 -17.38 -10.77
C PRO A 187 6.92 -18.77 -11.35
N LEU A 188 5.66 -19.18 -11.20
CA LEU A 188 5.07 -20.48 -11.61
C LEU A 188 5.52 -21.74 -10.86
N VAL A 189 6.62 -21.70 -10.09
CA VAL A 189 7.19 -22.90 -9.46
C VAL A 189 7.59 -22.66 -8.00
N SER A 190 7.42 -23.68 -7.17
CA SER A 190 7.89 -23.68 -5.78
C SER A 190 8.95 -24.75 -5.55
N ASN A 191 9.90 -24.46 -4.67
CA ASN A 191 11.00 -25.36 -4.34
C ASN A 191 10.98 -25.70 -2.84
N PRO A 192 10.69 -26.95 -2.45
CA PRO A 192 10.64 -27.36 -1.05
C PRO A 192 12.02 -27.37 -0.37
N GLY A 193 12.04 -27.04 0.92
CA GLY A 193 13.25 -27.04 1.73
C GLY A 193 12.99 -26.72 3.20
N HIS A 194 14.06 -26.32 3.89
CA HIS A 194 14.03 -25.94 5.30
C HIS A 194 14.47 -24.49 5.44
N VAL A 195 13.75 -23.72 6.26
CA VAL A 195 14.17 -22.40 6.69
C VAL A 195 14.72 -22.48 8.11
N CYS A 196 15.81 -21.77 8.38
CA CYS A 196 16.35 -21.62 9.71
C CYS A 196 16.68 -20.14 9.97
N ILE A 197 16.21 -19.61 11.10
CA ILE A 197 16.52 -18.25 11.53
C ILE A 197 17.46 -18.26 12.73
N THR A 198 18.50 -17.45 12.64
CA THR A 198 19.48 -17.19 13.72
C THR A 198 19.35 -15.75 14.21
N ASP A 199 20.18 -15.37 15.17
CA ASP A 199 20.33 -14.00 15.66
C ASP A 199 20.96 -13.04 14.61
N GLU A 200 21.59 -13.57 13.56
CA GLU A 200 22.24 -12.77 12.50
C GLU A 200 21.65 -12.95 11.09
N ASN A 201 21.09 -14.12 10.79
CA ASN A 201 20.76 -14.53 9.42
C ASN A 201 19.43 -15.29 9.30
N LEU A 202 18.80 -15.18 8.14
CA LEU A 202 17.77 -16.07 7.65
C LEU A 202 18.38 -16.98 6.58
N TYR A 203 18.30 -18.29 6.78
CA TYR A 203 18.78 -19.30 5.83
C TYR A 203 17.62 -20.07 5.23
N PHE A 204 17.73 -20.38 3.94
CA PHE A 204 16.86 -21.34 3.26
C PHE A 204 17.71 -22.41 2.57
N GLN A 205 17.46 -23.68 2.89
CA GLN A 205 18.13 -24.83 2.29
C GLN A 205 17.15 -25.64 1.45
N PRO A 206 17.27 -25.63 0.11
CA PRO A 206 16.47 -26.47 -0.76
C PRO A 206 16.74 -27.96 -0.53
N LEU A 207 15.70 -28.80 -0.60
CA LEU A 207 15.82 -30.26 -0.45
C LEU A 207 16.76 -30.89 -1.51
N ASN A 208 16.77 -30.30 -2.71
CA ASN A 208 17.51 -30.78 -3.89
C ASN A 208 18.86 -30.07 -4.11
N GLY A 209 19.20 -29.08 -3.28
CA GLY A 209 20.41 -28.26 -3.42
C GLY A 209 20.44 -27.39 -4.69
N TYR A 210 19.29 -27.02 -5.24
CA TYR A 210 19.12 -26.10 -6.39
C TYR A 210 18.30 -24.87 -5.97
N PRO A 211 18.58 -23.64 -6.48
CA PRO A 211 19.67 -23.28 -7.38
C PRO A 211 21.04 -23.28 -6.69
N GLU A 212 21.06 -23.05 -5.38
CA GLU A 212 22.24 -23.07 -4.53
C GLU A 212 22.03 -24.04 -3.36
N GLN A 213 23.12 -24.48 -2.73
CA GLN A 213 23.04 -25.42 -1.59
C GLN A 213 22.31 -24.79 -0.40
N VAL A 214 22.56 -23.51 -0.11
CA VAL A 214 21.88 -22.72 0.92
C VAL A 214 21.83 -21.28 0.46
N ILE A 215 20.67 -20.66 0.58
CA ILE A 215 20.43 -19.23 0.37
C ILE A 215 20.52 -18.54 1.73
N GLN A 216 21.26 -17.43 1.81
CA GLN A 216 21.48 -16.67 3.04
C GLN A 216 21.05 -15.22 2.86
N ILE A 217 20.26 -14.73 3.82
CA ILE A 217 19.91 -13.32 3.96
C ILE A 217 20.40 -12.83 5.32
N LYS A 218 21.25 -11.79 5.31
CA LYS A 218 21.70 -11.14 6.54
C LYS A 218 20.58 -10.27 7.09
N LEU A 219 20.21 -10.45 8.36
CA LEU A 219 19.10 -9.70 8.96
C LEU A 219 19.36 -8.19 8.95
N GLN A 220 20.62 -7.76 9.12
CA GLN A 220 21.01 -6.35 9.03
C GLN A 220 20.76 -5.70 7.65
N GLN A 221 20.64 -6.49 6.59
CA GLN A 221 20.37 -5.99 5.24
C GLN A 221 18.87 -5.86 4.95
N VAL A 222 18.02 -6.51 5.74
CA VAL A 222 16.57 -6.51 5.51
C VAL A 222 16.01 -5.11 5.76
N ARG A 223 15.23 -4.62 4.79
CA ARG A 223 14.57 -3.31 4.82
C ARG A 223 13.06 -3.43 4.92
N ARG A 224 12.46 -4.45 4.29
CA ARG A 224 11.02 -4.67 4.29
C ARG A 224 10.71 -6.15 4.45
N ILE A 225 9.68 -6.46 5.21
CA ILE A 225 9.14 -7.80 5.36
C ILE A 225 7.63 -7.70 5.22
N TYR A 226 7.04 -8.52 4.35
CA TYR A 226 5.60 -8.56 4.15
C TYR A 226 5.07 -9.97 4.43
N LYS A 227 4.06 -10.05 5.30
CA LYS A 227 3.20 -11.23 5.39
C LYS A 227 2.28 -11.20 4.17
N ARG A 228 2.31 -12.26 3.36
CA ARG A 228 1.59 -12.35 2.08
C ARG A 228 0.53 -13.45 2.11
N ARG A 229 -0.45 -13.32 1.21
CA ARG A 229 -1.31 -14.44 0.82
C ARG A 229 -0.64 -15.27 -0.26
N HIS A 230 -0.84 -16.57 -0.24
CA HIS A 230 -0.47 -17.49 -1.32
C HIS A 230 -1.66 -18.44 -1.57
N GLY A 231 -2.18 -18.45 -2.80
CA GLY A 231 -3.42 -19.16 -3.11
C GLY A 231 -4.59 -18.74 -2.21
N LEU A 232 -4.78 -17.44 -1.99
CA LEU A 232 -5.78 -16.84 -1.08
C LEU A 232 -5.68 -17.23 0.41
N LYS A 233 -4.57 -17.84 0.85
CA LYS A 233 -4.32 -18.18 2.27
C LYS A 233 -3.15 -17.38 2.85
N PRO A 234 -3.15 -16.98 4.14
CA PRO A 234 -2.11 -16.16 4.75
C PRO A 234 -0.83 -16.94 5.10
N LEU A 235 -0.26 -17.63 4.11
CA LEU A 235 0.86 -18.56 4.28
C LEU A 235 2.20 -18.00 3.79
N GLY A 236 2.22 -16.81 3.21
CA GLY A 236 3.40 -16.23 2.59
C GLY A 236 4.20 -15.32 3.53
N LEU A 237 5.52 -15.31 3.36
CA LEU A 237 6.43 -14.33 3.94
C LEU A 237 7.46 -13.91 2.89
N GLU A 238 7.55 -12.61 2.64
CA GLU A 238 8.41 -12.06 1.60
C GLU A 238 9.37 -11.02 2.19
N VAL A 239 10.65 -11.11 1.83
CA VAL A 239 11.74 -10.35 2.46
C VAL A 239 12.51 -9.58 1.40
N PHE A 240 12.74 -8.28 1.67
CA PHE A 240 13.45 -7.37 0.78
C PHE A 240 14.63 -6.74 1.50
N CYS A 241 15.80 -6.78 0.88
CA CYS A 241 17.04 -6.16 1.33
C CYS A 241 17.24 -4.75 0.72
N THR A 242 16.40 -4.37 -0.25
CA THR A 242 16.43 -3.07 -0.93
C THR A 242 15.09 -2.34 -0.78
N GLU A 243 15.14 -1.01 -0.71
CA GLU A 243 13.95 -0.18 -0.44
C GLU A 243 12.97 -0.13 -1.63
N ASN A 244 13.46 -0.03 -2.86
CA ASN A 244 12.64 0.32 -4.03
C ASN A 244 12.52 -0.79 -5.08
N ASP A 245 13.04 -1.99 -4.83
CA ASP A 245 12.92 -3.08 -5.81
C ASP A 245 11.53 -3.72 -5.79
N LEU A 246 11.06 -4.07 -6.99
CA LEU A 246 9.82 -4.79 -7.25
C LEU A 246 9.90 -6.28 -6.87
N CYS A 247 11.09 -6.89 -7.03
CA CYS A 247 11.32 -8.29 -6.73
C CYS A 247 11.96 -8.43 -5.35
N SER A 248 11.50 -9.41 -4.58
CA SER A 248 12.08 -9.71 -3.28
C SER A 248 13.33 -10.58 -3.39
N ASP A 249 14.16 -10.56 -2.35
CA ASP A 249 15.33 -11.43 -2.25
C ASP A 249 14.93 -12.87 -1.93
N ILE A 250 13.84 -13.06 -1.19
CA ILE A 250 13.22 -14.39 -0.99
C ILE A 250 11.72 -14.26 -0.74
N TYR A 251 10.96 -15.25 -1.23
CA TYR A 251 9.56 -15.45 -0.90
C TYR A 251 9.38 -16.89 -0.41
N LEU A 252 8.93 -17.05 0.83
CA LEU A 252 8.65 -18.33 1.47
C LEU A 252 7.15 -18.55 1.64
N LYS A 253 6.69 -19.74 1.26
CA LYS A 253 5.36 -20.29 1.54
C LYS A 253 5.48 -21.32 2.66
N PHE A 254 4.70 -21.13 3.70
CA PHE A 254 4.64 -22.02 4.86
C PHE A 254 3.47 -23.00 4.73
N TYR A 255 3.57 -24.15 5.41
CA TYR A 255 2.47 -25.12 5.46
C TYR A 255 1.38 -24.73 6.48
N ASN A 256 1.72 -23.86 7.43
CA ASN A 256 0.77 -23.34 8.41
C ASN A 256 1.11 -21.88 8.80
N THR A 257 0.08 -21.19 9.28
CA THR A 257 0.10 -19.77 9.65
C THR A 257 0.96 -19.48 10.89
N ALA A 258 1.07 -20.45 11.81
CA ALA A 258 1.81 -20.32 13.07
C ALA A 258 3.31 -20.25 12.83
N ASP A 259 3.87 -21.16 12.04
CA ASP A 259 5.30 -21.18 11.70
C ASP A 259 5.73 -19.89 11.01
N ARG A 260 4.88 -19.36 10.12
CA ARG A 260 5.12 -18.09 9.43
C ARG A 260 5.15 -16.90 10.40
N ASP A 261 4.22 -16.84 11.35
CA ASP A 261 4.20 -15.77 12.36
C ASP A 261 5.40 -15.84 13.30
N GLU A 262 5.85 -17.05 13.65
CA GLU A 262 6.99 -17.25 14.53
C GLU A 262 8.31 -16.86 13.86
N ILE A 263 8.52 -17.24 12.59
CA ILE A 263 9.67 -16.73 11.80
C ILE A 263 9.61 -15.21 11.66
N TYR A 264 8.43 -14.64 11.35
CA TYR A 264 8.25 -13.18 11.28
C TYR A 264 8.63 -12.50 12.60
N TYR A 265 8.17 -13.05 13.73
CA TYR A 265 8.46 -12.53 15.05
C TYR A 265 9.97 -12.48 15.34
N TYR A 266 10.69 -13.57 15.06
CA TYR A 266 12.14 -13.59 15.25
C TYR A 266 12.85 -12.58 14.33
N MET A 267 12.47 -12.52 13.04
CA MET A 267 13.03 -11.51 12.12
C MET A 267 12.81 -10.09 12.65
N ALA A 268 11.57 -9.76 13.02
CA ALA A 268 11.22 -8.43 13.54
C ALA A 268 11.95 -8.09 14.85
N THR A 269 12.24 -9.09 15.69
CA THR A 269 12.94 -8.92 16.98
C THR A 269 14.43 -8.60 16.78
N PHE A 270 15.08 -9.21 15.80
CA PHE A 270 16.52 -9.05 15.57
C PHE A 270 16.88 -7.89 14.63
N LEU A 271 15.89 -7.21 14.08
CA LEU A 271 16.10 -5.99 13.31
C LEU A 271 16.38 -4.80 14.24
N GLU A 272 17.65 -4.40 14.35
CA GLU A 272 18.10 -3.27 15.19
C GLU A 272 17.41 -1.95 14.86
N ASN A 273 17.02 -1.77 13.59
CA ASN A 273 16.15 -0.69 13.16
C ASN A 273 14.75 -1.29 13.03
N HIS A 274 13.85 -1.00 13.97
CA HIS A 274 12.43 -1.34 13.80
C HIS A 274 11.99 -0.86 12.41
N ILE A 275 11.61 -1.79 11.54
CA ILE A 275 10.98 -1.45 10.27
C ILE A 275 9.74 -0.64 10.64
N THR A 276 9.72 0.64 10.29
CA THR A 276 8.51 1.45 10.41
C THR A 276 7.47 0.80 9.51
N GLU A 277 6.51 0.08 10.12
CA GLU A 277 5.36 -0.45 9.40
C GLU A 277 4.56 0.75 8.86
N HIS A 278 4.80 1.08 7.60
CA HIS A 278 4.03 2.11 6.91
C HIS A 278 2.68 1.52 6.51
N THR A 279 1.62 2.03 7.11
CA THR A 279 0.25 1.68 6.78
C THR A 279 -0.17 2.30 5.43
N ALA A 280 -1.28 1.81 4.86
CA ALA A 280 -1.82 2.34 3.60
C ALA A 280 -2.13 3.84 3.71
N GLU A 281 -2.61 4.24 4.88
CA GLU A 281 -2.89 5.60 5.35
C GLU A 281 -1.66 6.51 5.30
N SER A 282 -0.51 6.04 5.79
CA SER A 282 0.74 6.84 5.79
C SER A 282 1.20 7.14 4.35
N TYR A 283 1.21 6.12 3.47
CA TYR A 283 1.56 6.33 2.06
C TYR A 283 0.54 7.20 1.33
N MET A 284 -0.74 7.06 1.65
CA MET A 284 -1.81 7.90 1.08
C MET A 284 -1.56 9.38 1.37
N LEU A 285 -1.23 9.71 2.63
CA LEU A 285 -0.94 11.08 3.02
C LEU A 285 0.31 11.64 2.32
N GLN A 286 1.38 10.84 2.24
CA GLN A 286 2.60 11.23 1.52
C GLN A 286 2.31 11.49 0.04
N TRP A 287 1.49 10.64 -0.59
CA TRP A 287 1.09 10.79 -1.99
C TRP A 287 0.22 12.02 -2.22
N GLN A 288 -0.80 12.24 -1.36
CA GLN A 288 -1.68 13.39 -1.42
C GLN A 288 -0.90 14.70 -1.39
N ARG A 289 0.15 14.78 -0.56
CA ARG A 289 1.03 15.96 -0.44
C ARG A 289 2.13 16.06 -1.49
N GLY A 290 2.25 15.06 -2.37
CA GLY A 290 3.26 15.05 -3.43
C GLY A 290 4.66 14.64 -2.97
N HIS A 291 4.83 14.08 -1.76
CA HIS A 291 6.11 13.53 -1.30
C HIS A 291 6.53 12.28 -2.07
N ILE A 292 5.55 11.51 -2.54
CA ILE A 292 5.77 10.36 -3.43
C ILE A 292 4.99 10.52 -4.74
N SER A 293 5.53 9.95 -5.81
CA SER A 293 4.94 9.94 -7.16
C SER A 293 3.72 9.01 -7.26
N ASN A 294 2.93 9.13 -8.34
CA ASN A 294 1.83 8.20 -8.61
C ASN A 294 2.36 6.77 -8.78
N TYR A 295 3.49 6.60 -9.48
CA TYR A 295 4.14 5.31 -9.66
C TYR A 295 4.52 4.65 -8.33
N GLN A 296 5.22 5.39 -7.45
CA GLN A 296 5.62 4.88 -6.14
C GLN A 296 4.40 4.52 -5.28
N TYR A 297 3.37 5.37 -5.29
CA TYR A 297 2.18 5.11 -4.51
C TYR A 297 1.46 3.83 -4.96
N LEU A 298 1.27 3.65 -6.27
CA LEU A 298 0.70 2.41 -6.83
C LEU A 298 1.54 1.18 -6.47
N LEU A 299 2.87 1.30 -6.46
CA LEU A 299 3.75 0.21 -6.05
C LEU A 299 3.57 -0.15 -4.56
N HIS A 300 3.48 0.85 -3.68
CA HIS A 300 3.21 0.63 -2.26
C HIS A 300 1.82 0.00 -2.02
N LEU A 301 0.77 0.45 -2.72
CA LEU A 301 -0.56 -0.15 -2.64
C LEU A 301 -0.56 -1.61 -3.10
N ASN A 302 0.12 -1.91 -4.22
CA ASN A 302 0.28 -3.29 -4.68
C ASN A 302 0.96 -4.17 -3.60
N ASN A 303 2.03 -3.68 -2.97
CA ASN A 303 2.71 -4.39 -1.89
C ASN A 303 1.80 -4.60 -0.66
N LEU A 304 1.06 -3.59 -0.21
CA LEU A 304 0.13 -3.74 0.91
C LEU A 304 -1.05 -4.65 0.56
N ALA A 305 -1.38 -4.79 -0.73
CA ALA A 305 -2.47 -5.63 -1.23
C ALA A 305 -2.05 -7.08 -1.57
N ASP A 306 -0.91 -7.53 -1.03
CA ASP A 306 -0.30 -8.86 -1.21
C ASP A 306 0.19 -9.18 -2.64
N ARG A 307 0.39 -8.17 -3.49
CA ARG A 307 0.93 -8.37 -4.83
C ARG A 307 2.45 -8.55 -4.80
N SER A 308 2.97 -9.48 -5.62
CA SER A 308 4.40 -9.79 -5.72
C SER A 308 4.78 -10.22 -7.14
N CYS A 309 6.01 -9.89 -7.55
CA CYS A 309 6.55 -10.34 -8.83
C CYS A 309 6.90 -11.84 -8.83
N ASN A 310 7.09 -12.44 -7.63
CA ASN A 310 7.42 -13.85 -7.46
C ASN A 310 6.19 -14.77 -7.56
N ASP A 311 4.97 -14.23 -7.52
CA ASP A 311 3.72 -14.96 -7.75
C ASP A 311 2.93 -14.29 -8.88
N LEU A 312 3.00 -14.87 -10.08
CA LEU A 312 2.32 -14.32 -11.27
C LEU A 312 0.79 -14.29 -11.16
N SER A 313 0.20 -15.10 -10.28
CA SER A 313 -1.26 -15.05 -10.03
C SER A 313 -1.66 -13.82 -9.19
N GLN A 314 -0.66 -13.21 -8.54
CA GLN A 314 -0.76 -12.00 -7.72
C GLN A 314 0.20 -10.91 -8.22
N TYR A 315 0.47 -10.84 -9.52
CA TYR A 315 1.38 -9.85 -10.07
C TYR A 315 0.88 -8.42 -9.85
N PRO A 316 1.77 -7.43 -9.58
CA PRO A 316 1.37 -6.04 -9.44
C PRO A 316 0.57 -5.52 -10.65
N VAL A 317 -0.44 -4.70 -10.37
CA VAL A 317 -1.40 -4.19 -11.36
C VAL A 317 -1.32 -2.68 -11.43
N PHE A 318 -1.24 -2.15 -12.66
CA PHE A 318 -1.24 -0.72 -12.96
C PHE A 318 -2.33 -0.40 -13.98
N PRO A 319 -2.94 0.80 -13.96
CA PRO A 319 -3.97 1.17 -14.91
C PRO A 319 -3.41 1.35 -16.32
N TRP A 320 -4.22 1.08 -17.33
CA TRP A 320 -4.10 1.81 -18.59
C TRP A 320 -4.36 3.30 -18.35
N VAL A 321 -3.40 4.17 -18.69
CA VAL A 321 -3.55 5.63 -18.54
C VAL A 321 -3.90 6.30 -19.88
N ILE A 322 -3.19 5.96 -20.94
CA ILE A 322 -3.37 6.54 -22.28
C ILE A 322 -4.47 5.75 -23.02
N ALA A 323 -5.36 6.45 -23.70
CA ALA A 323 -6.38 5.89 -24.58
C ALA A 323 -6.07 6.12 -26.08
N ASP A 324 -5.18 7.08 -26.40
CA ASP A 324 -4.78 7.41 -27.78
C ASP A 324 -3.47 6.73 -28.20
N TYR A 325 -3.63 5.63 -28.93
CA TYR A 325 -2.52 4.88 -29.56
C TYR A 325 -2.49 5.01 -31.09
N GLY A 326 -3.29 5.93 -31.67
CA GLY A 326 -3.44 6.09 -33.11
C GLY A 326 -2.88 7.40 -33.66
N SER A 327 -2.84 8.46 -32.85
CA SER A 327 -2.36 9.77 -33.27
C SER A 327 -0.85 9.84 -33.53
N SER A 328 -0.43 10.79 -34.36
CA SER A 328 0.99 11.05 -34.65
C SER A 328 1.74 11.79 -33.54
N GLN A 329 1.03 12.44 -32.61
CA GLN A 329 1.58 13.17 -31.48
C GLN A 329 0.70 12.90 -30.26
N LEU A 330 1.31 12.83 -29.08
CA LEU A 330 0.63 12.59 -27.82
C LEU A 330 0.46 13.91 -27.06
N ASP A 331 -0.78 14.39 -26.95
CA ASP A 331 -1.10 15.64 -26.25
C ASP A 331 -1.64 15.38 -24.84
N LEU A 332 -0.77 15.53 -23.83
CA LEU A 332 -1.13 15.33 -22.43
C LEU A 332 -1.99 16.47 -21.83
N THR A 333 -2.29 17.52 -22.60
CA THR A 333 -3.22 18.58 -22.18
C THR A 333 -4.67 18.26 -22.57
N ASN A 334 -4.87 17.31 -23.48
CA ASN A 334 -6.18 16.89 -23.95
C ASN A 334 -6.73 15.77 -23.06
N ALA A 335 -7.87 16.02 -22.39
CA ALA A 335 -8.54 15.02 -21.58
C ALA A 335 -8.93 13.75 -22.35
N ALA A 336 -9.19 13.84 -23.66
CA ALA A 336 -9.55 12.68 -24.50
C ALA A 336 -8.37 11.73 -24.77
N THR A 337 -7.13 12.14 -24.50
CA THR A 337 -5.94 11.29 -24.58
C THR A 337 -5.89 10.27 -23.44
N PHE A 338 -6.58 10.54 -22.33
CA PHE A 338 -6.57 9.70 -21.15
C PHE A 338 -7.77 8.75 -21.10
N ARG A 339 -7.57 7.59 -20.49
CA ARG A 339 -8.65 6.69 -20.09
C ARG A 339 -9.47 7.33 -18.96
N ASP A 340 -10.78 7.08 -18.97
CA ASP A 340 -11.64 7.27 -17.81
C ASP A 340 -11.26 6.30 -16.67
N LEU A 341 -10.55 6.81 -15.65
CA LEU A 341 -10.04 6.05 -14.51
C LEU A 341 -11.13 5.63 -13.52
N SER A 342 -12.32 6.25 -13.58
CA SER A 342 -13.47 5.88 -12.75
C SER A 342 -14.14 4.57 -13.15
N LYS A 343 -13.77 4.00 -14.30
CA LYS A 343 -14.39 2.80 -14.87
C LYS A 343 -13.39 1.65 -15.03
N PRO A 344 -13.80 0.41 -14.74
CA PRO A 344 -13.01 -0.77 -15.10
C PRO A 344 -12.93 -0.92 -16.63
N VAL A 345 -11.93 -1.63 -17.14
CA VAL A 345 -11.69 -1.85 -18.58
C VAL A 345 -12.97 -2.31 -19.28
N GLY A 346 -13.68 -3.26 -18.67
CA GLY A 346 -14.93 -3.83 -19.17
C GLY A 346 -16.04 -2.82 -19.44
N ALA A 347 -16.07 -1.71 -18.70
CA ALA A 347 -17.10 -0.68 -18.76
C ALA A 347 -16.75 0.51 -19.68
N LEU A 348 -15.55 0.56 -20.24
CA LEU A 348 -15.12 1.65 -21.13
C LEU A 348 -15.87 1.64 -22.47
N ASN A 349 -16.21 0.46 -22.99
CA ASN A 349 -17.01 0.29 -24.20
C ASN A 349 -18.46 -0.03 -23.84
N LYS A 350 -19.37 0.92 -24.14
CA LYS A 350 -20.78 0.83 -23.79
C LYS A 350 -21.50 -0.37 -24.44
N GLU A 351 -21.29 -0.61 -25.73
CA GLU A 351 -21.96 -1.73 -26.44
C GLU A 351 -21.52 -3.08 -25.88
N ARG A 352 -20.25 -3.21 -25.51
CA ARG A 352 -19.76 -4.42 -24.85
C ARG A 352 -20.36 -4.57 -23.46
N LEU A 353 -20.37 -3.51 -22.67
CA LEU A 353 -20.94 -3.50 -21.32
C LEU A 353 -22.40 -3.94 -21.33
N ASP A 354 -23.22 -3.43 -22.27
CA ASP A 354 -24.63 -3.81 -22.39
C ASP A 354 -24.80 -5.34 -22.58
N ARG A 355 -23.93 -5.97 -23.39
CA ARG A 355 -23.93 -7.43 -23.57
C ARG A 355 -23.53 -8.19 -22.30
N LEU A 356 -22.55 -7.67 -21.55
CA LEU A 356 -22.10 -8.27 -20.29
C LEU A 356 -23.19 -8.18 -19.23
N LEU A 357 -23.87 -7.04 -19.12
CA LEU A 357 -24.98 -6.82 -18.20
C LEU A 357 -26.20 -7.68 -18.56
N ALA A 358 -26.48 -7.87 -19.84
CA ALA A 358 -27.52 -8.82 -20.28
C ALA A 358 -27.22 -10.24 -19.80
N ARG A 359 -25.97 -10.72 -19.94
CA ARG A 359 -25.53 -12.01 -19.39
C ARG A 359 -25.64 -12.06 -17.87
N TYR A 360 -25.17 -11.01 -17.19
CA TYR A 360 -25.21 -10.89 -15.72
C TYR A 360 -26.63 -11.04 -15.19
N SER A 361 -27.61 -10.36 -15.81
CA SER A 361 -29.01 -10.39 -15.38
C SER A 361 -29.67 -11.78 -15.50
N GLY A 362 -29.22 -12.60 -16.46
CA GLY A 362 -29.74 -13.95 -16.70
C GLY A 362 -28.99 -15.06 -15.95
N MET A 363 -27.94 -14.73 -15.18
CA MET A 363 -27.08 -15.70 -14.51
C MET A 363 -27.64 -16.11 -13.13
N PRO A 364 -27.55 -17.39 -12.74
CA PRO A 364 -27.83 -17.81 -11.37
C PRO A 364 -26.80 -17.24 -10.38
N GLU A 365 -27.16 -17.13 -9.11
CA GLU A 365 -26.20 -16.74 -8.07
C GLU A 365 -25.15 -17.85 -7.82
N PRO A 366 -23.88 -17.49 -7.51
CA PRO A 366 -23.34 -16.13 -7.42
C PRO A 366 -23.05 -15.49 -8.79
N ARG A 367 -23.59 -14.28 -9.01
CA ARG A 367 -23.43 -13.57 -10.30
C ARG A 367 -22.08 -12.86 -10.42
N PHE A 368 -21.60 -12.72 -11.66
CA PHE A 368 -20.41 -11.92 -11.98
C PHE A 368 -20.51 -11.29 -13.37
N ILE A 369 -19.91 -10.10 -13.53
CA ILE A 369 -19.85 -9.40 -14.81
C ILE A 369 -18.68 -9.93 -15.65
N TYR A 370 -17.52 -10.18 -15.02
CA TYR A 370 -16.30 -10.60 -15.69
C TYR A 370 -15.89 -12.03 -15.29
N GLY A 371 -15.82 -12.93 -16.27
CA GLY A 371 -15.32 -14.30 -16.06
C GLY A 371 -13.80 -14.43 -16.15
N SER A 372 -13.12 -13.39 -16.62
CA SER A 372 -11.67 -13.28 -16.70
C SER A 372 -11.23 -12.10 -15.85
N HIS A 373 -10.15 -12.28 -15.08
CA HIS A 373 -9.61 -11.25 -14.21
C HIS A 373 -8.67 -10.31 -14.97
N TYR A 374 -8.52 -9.06 -14.53
CA TYR A 374 -7.65 -8.07 -15.20
C TYR A 374 -6.15 -8.33 -15.03
N SER A 375 -5.77 -9.22 -14.12
CA SER A 375 -4.39 -9.67 -13.89
C SER A 375 -4.39 -11.19 -13.74
N SER A 376 -3.65 -11.89 -14.59
CA SER A 376 -3.50 -13.35 -14.55
C SER A 376 -2.10 -13.72 -15.04
N PRO A 377 -1.56 -14.90 -14.70
CA PRO A 377 -0.26 -15.34 -15.19
C PRO A 377 -0.16 -15.30 -16.72
N GLY A 378 -1.24 -15.69 -17.41
CA GLY A 378 -1.31 -15.62 -18.87
C GLY A 378 -1.19 -14.20 -19.42
N TYR A 379 -1.80 -13.21 -18.76
CA TYR A 379 -1.70 -11.80 -19.19
C TYR A 379 -0.34 -11.17 -18.88
N VAL A 380 0.25 -11.51 -17.73
CA VAL A 380 1.58 -11.02 -17.36
C VAL A 380 2.61 -11.56 -18.35
N LEU A 381 2.59 -12.87 -18.62
CA LEU A 381 3.51 -13.48 -19.58
C LEU A 381 3.21 -13.09 -21.02
N PHE A 382 1.96 -12.75 -21.36
CA PHE A 382 1.64 -12.16 -22.66
C PHE A 382 2.49 -10.90 -22.91
N TYR A 383 2.63 -10.01 -21.91
CA TYR A 383 3.52 -8.85 -22.02
C TYR A 383 5.00 -9.23 -21.96
N LEU A 384 5.37 -10.15 -21.07
CA LEU A 384 6.76 -10.46 -20.74
C LEU A 384 7.40 -11.57 -21.59
N VAL A 385 6.72 -12.11 -22.60
CA VAL A 385 7.22 -13.26 -23.40
C VAL A 385 8.63 -13.08 -23.99
N ARG A 386 9.03 -11.82 -24.27
CA ARG A 386 10.35 -11.49 -24.85
C ARG A 386 11.50 -11.49 -23.82
N VAL A 387 11.19 -11.30 -22.55
CA VAL A 387 12.17 -11.27 -21.43
C VAL A 387 12.10 -12.53 -20.57
N ALA A 388 10.93 -13.17 -20.51
CA ALA A 388 10.65 -14.36 -19.73
C ALA A 388 10.11 -15.53 -20.60
N PRO A 389 10.74 -15.88 -21.74
CA PRO A 389 10.21 -16.89 -22.67
C PRO A 389 10.04 -18.28 -22.04
N GLU A 390 10.94 -18.68 -21.14
CA GLU A 390 10.85 -19.98 -20.45
C GLU A 390 9.62 -20.09 -19.55
N HIS A 391 9.19 -18.99 -18.94
CA HIS A 391 7.97 -18.96 -18.14
C HIS A 391 6.74 -19.15 -19.04
N MET A 392 6.72 -18.52 -20.22
CA MET A 392 5.65 -18.74 -21.20
C MET A 392 5.61 -20.19 -21.68
N LEU A 393 6.78 -20.78 -21.98
CA LEU A 393 6.88 -22.20 -22.36
C LEU A 393 6.39 -23.11 -21.22
N CYS A 394 6.74 -22.82 -19.97
CA CYS A 394 6.24 -23.54 -18.80
C CYS A 394 4.70 -23.49 -18.73
N LEU A 395 4.11 -22.29 -18.79
CA LEU A 395 2.67 -22.09 -18.70
C LEU A 395 1.90 -22.76 -19.86
N GLN A 396 2.47 -22.78 -21.07
CA GLN A 396 1.84 -23.30 -22.29
C GLN A 396 2.34 -24.71 -22.68
N ASN A 397 2.83 -25.49 -21.71
CA ASN A 397 3.25 -26.88 -21.91
C ASN A 397 4.26 -27.08 -23.07
N GLY A 398 5.27 -26.21 -23.12
CA GLY A 398 6.39 -26.27 -24.04
C GLY A 398 6.18 -25.59 -25.38
N ARG A 399 5.14 -24.75 -25.53
CA ARG A 399 4.85 -24.06 -26.80
C ARG A 399 4.63 -22.57 -26.56
N TYR A 400 4.86 -21.76 -27.58
CA TYR A 400 4.34 -20.39 -27.59
C TYR A 400 2.87 -20.39 -28.00
N ASP A 401 2.14 -19.33 -27.65
CA ASP A 401 0.75 -19.14 -28.08
C ASP A 401 0.67 -18.90 -29.61
N HIS A 402 -0.55 -18.95 -30.15
CA HIS A 402 -0.80 -18.66 -31.56
C HIS A 402 -0.32 -17.23 -31.91
N PRO A 403 0.44 -17.02 -33.01
CA PRO A 403 1.07 -15.74 -33.32
C PRO A 403 0.10 -14.54 -33.33
N ASP A 404 -1.13 -14.71 -33.83
CA ASP A 404 -2.16 -13.64 -33.82
C ASP A 404 -2.73 -13.29 -32.43
N ARG A 405 -2.52 -14.15 -31.43
CA ARG A 405 -2.90 -13.90 -30.03
C ARG A 405 -1.75 -13.41 -29.17
N MET A 406 -0.52 -13.42 -29.69
CA MET A 406 0.66 -12.95 -28.97
C MET A 406 0.72 -11.43 -28.91
N PHE A 407 1.42 -10.90 -27.91
CA PHE A 407 1.64 -9.47 -27.78
C PHE A 407 2.53 -8.95 -28.91
N ASN A 408 1.94 -8.22 -29.86
CA ASN A 408 2.62 -7.80 -31.08
C ASN A 408 2.43 -6.31 -31.42
N CYS A 409 1.39 -5.66 -30.92
CA CYS A 409 1.10 -4.24 -31.19
C CYS A 409 0.35 -3.61 -30.02
N ILE A 410 0.79 -2.43 -29.57
CA ILE A 410 0.16 -1.71 -28.45
C ILE A 410 -1.27 -1.30 -28.81
N ALA A 411 -1.46 -0.69 -29.97
CA ALA A 411 -2.77 -0.19 -30.42
C ALA A 411 -3.80 -1.32 -30.62
N GLU A 412 -3.38 -2.46 -31.20
CA GLU A 412 -4.24 -3.64 -31.31
C GLU A 412 -4.58 -4.22 -29.93
N THR A 413 -3.61 -4.25 -29.01
CA THR A 413 -3.84 -4.75 -27.64
C THR A 413 -4.87 -3.90 -26.90
N TRP A 414 -4.73 -2.57 -26.93
CA TRP A 414 -5.71 -1.66 -26.33
C TRP A 414 -7.10 -1.83 -26.93
N LYS A 415 -7.20 -1.92 -28.27
CA LYS A 415 -8.46 -2.17 -28.97
C LYS A 415 -9.10 -3.49 -28.54
N ASN A 416 -8.32 -4.56 -28.44
CA ASN A 416 -8.79 -5.86 -27.98
C ASN A 416 -9.29 -5.81 -26.52
N CYS A 417 -8.63 -5.05 -25.64
CA CYS A 417 -9.12 -4.81 -24.28
C CYS A 417 -10.46 -4.07 -24.24
N LEU A 418 -10.86 -3.35 -25.29
CA LEU A 418 -12.15 -2.64 -25.39
C LEU A 418 -13.26 -3.45 -26.09
N GLU A 419 -12.90 -4.28 -27.07
CA GLU A 419 -13.86 -4.98 -27.93
C GLU A 419 -13.96 -6.48 -27.65
N GLY A 420 -12.88 -7.09 -27.13
CA GLY A 420 -12.78 -8.51 -26.83
C GLY A 420 -13.81 -8.97 -25.79
N ALA A 421 -14.37 -10.16 -26.01
CA ALA A 421 -15.45 -10.71 -25.18
C ALA A 421 -14.97 -11.13 -23.77
N THR A 422 -13.71 -11.51 -23.65
CA THR A 422 -13.09 -12.04 -22.42
C THR A 422 -11.75 -11.36 -22.13
N ASP A 423 -11.52 -10.18 -22.71
CA ASP A 423 -10.24 -9.47 -22.63
C ASP A 423 -10.42 -8.17 -21.81
N PHE A 424 -10.00 -8.22 -20.55
CA PHE A 424 -10.17 -7.14 -19.57
C PHE A 424 -8.86 -6.76 -18.87
N LYS A 425 -7.72 -7.07 -19.50
CA LYS A 425 -6.40 -6.91 -18.86
C LYS A 425 -6.08 -5.44 -18.57
N GLU A 426 -5.58 -5.20 -17.37
CA GLU A 426 -4.89 -3.96 -17.01
C GLU A 426 -3.39 -4.09 -17.37
N LEU A 427 -2.60 -3.05 -17.06
CA LEU A 427 -1.16 -3.02 -17.31
C LEU A 427 -0.37 -3.56 -16.12
N ILE A 428 0.93 -3.77 -16.36
CA ILE A 428 1.95 -4.14 -15.38
C ILE A 428 2.91 -2.95 -15.15
N PRO A 429 3.65 -2.90 -14.02
CA PRO A 429 4.54 -1.79 -13.69
C PRO A 429 5.60 -1.46 -14.76
N GLU A 430 6.01 -2.44 -15.56
CA GLU A 430 7.03 -2.32 -16.61
C GLU A 430 6.67 -1.27 -17.67
N PHE A 431 5.38 -1.03 -17.93
CA PHE A 431 4.92 0.02 -18.84
C PHE A 431 5.24 1.44 -18.35
N TYR A 432 5.58 1.60 -17.07
CA TYR A 432 5.95 2.86 -16.44
C TYR A 432 7.38 2.83 -15.87
N GLY A 433 8.09 1.74 -16.12
CA GLY A 433 9.49 1.55 -15.75
C GLY A 433 10.47 2.18 -16.73
N SER A 434 11.73 1.79 -16.66
CA SER A 434 12.80 2.29 -17.54
C SER A 434 13.41 1.20 -18.43
N ASP A 435 13.06 -0.07 -18.22
CA ASP A 435 13.54 -1.18 -19.05
C ASP A 435 12.56 -1.49 -20.18
N SER A 436 12.96 -1.19 -21.41
CA SER A 436 12.20 -1.46 -22.64
C SER A 436 12.35 -2.89 -23.17
N SER A 437 13.15 -3.73 -22.52
CA SER A 437 13.52 -5.06 -23.02
C SER A 437 12.32 -5.96 -23.34
N PHE A 438 11.19 -5.81 -22.65
CA PHE A 438 9.97 -6.60 -22.89
C PHE A 438 9.24 -6.24 -24.20
N LEU A 439 9.58 -5.10 -24.83
CA LEU A 439 9.03 -4.67 -26.13
C LEU A 439 9.91 -5.12 -27.31
N GLU A 440 11.14 -5.55 -27.05
CA GLU A 440 12.16 -5.85 -28.06
C GLU A 440 12.52 -7.34 -28.05
N ASN A 441 12.55 -8.00 -29.22
CA ASN A 441 12.93 -9.40 -29.35
C ASN A 441 14.46 -9.57 -29.39
N ARG A 442 15.15 -9.14 -28.32
CA ARG A 442 16.61 -9.19 -28.20
C ARG A 442 17.19 -10.62 -28.26
N LEU A 443 16.40 -11.61 -27.87
CA LEU A 443 16.77 -13.02 -27.87
C LEU A 443 16.55 -13.71 -29.23
N ASN A 444 16.04 -13.00 -30.25
CA ASN A 444 15.69 -13.55 -31.56
C ASN A 444 14.79 -14.79 -31.47
N LEU A 445 13.79 -14.75 -30.59
CA LEU A 445 12.83 -15.84 -30.40
C LEU A 445 12.01 -16.06 -31.68
N ASP A 446 11.76 -17.33 -32.04
CA ASP A 446 10.78 -17.67 -33.07
C ASP A 446 9.37 -17.70 -32.48
N LEU A 447 8.68 -16.56 -32.63
CA LEU A 447 7.31 -16.36 -32.17
C LEU A 447 6.27 -16.63 -33.29
N GLY A 448 6.72 -17.17 -34.42
CA GLY A 448 5.86 -17.57 -35.54
C GLY A 448 5.40 -16.41 -36.45
N ARG A 449 4.46 -16.74 -37.35
CA ARG A 449 3.90 -15.84 -38.37
C ARG A 449 2.42 -15.66 -38.17
N ARG A 450 1.96 -14.41 -38.24
CA ARG A 450 0.54 -14.02 -38.24
C ARG A 450 -0.15 -14.47 -39.53
N GLN A 451 -1.48 -14.51 -39.52
CA GLN A 451 -2.29 -14.84 -40.71
C GLN A 451 -2.05 -13.90 -41.90
N ASN A 452 -1.67 -12.65 -41.65
CA ASN A 452 -1.31 -11.67 -42.68
C ASN A 452 0.12 -11.88 -43.26
N GLY A 453 0.85 -12.89 -42.79
CA GLY A 453 2.20 -13.24 -43.22
C GLY A 453 3.35 -12.54 -42.49
N SER A 454 3.05 -11.56 -41.62
CA SER A 454 4.09 -10.84 -40.85
C SER A 454 4.65 -11.72 -39.73
N LEU A 455 5.97 -11.62 -39.51
CA LEU A 455 6.64 -12.27 -38.37
C LEU A 455 6.30 -11.53 -37.07
N VAL A 456 6.16 -12.28 -35.98
CA VAL A 456 6.06 -11.70 -34.63
C VAL A 456 7.49 -11.47 -34.13
N GLY A 457 7.91 -10.20 -34.07
CA GLY A 457 9.25 -9.78 -33.62
C GLY A 457 9.12 -8.75 -32.49
N ASP A 458 9.69 -7.57 -32.68
CA ASP A 458 9.49 -6.42 -31.79
C ASP A 458 8.01 -6.01 -31.75
N VAL A 459 7.60 -5.41 -30.63
CA VAL A 459 6.24 -4.90 -30.48
C VAL A 459 6.09 -3.63 -31.30
N SER A 460 5.03 -3.58 -32.12
CA SER A 460 4.69 -2.38 -32.89
C SER A 460 4.19 -1.27 -31.96
N LEU A 461 4.91 -0.15 -31.98
CA LEU A 461 4.64 1.01 -31.14
C LEU A 461 3.69 2.02 -31.81
N PRO A 462 3.02 2.87 -31.04
CA PRO A 462 2.18 3.95 -31.55
C PRO A 462 2.97 4.97 -32.39
N PRO A 463 2.36 5.68 -33.35
CA PRO A 463 3.07 6.61 -34.22
C PRO A 463 3.75 7.80 -33.49
N TRP A 464 3.27 8.14 -32.30
CA TRP A 464 3.85 9.20 -31.47
C TRP A 464 5.11 8.77 -30.71
N ALA A 465 5.46 7.47 -30.69
CA ALA A 465 6.68 6.96 -30.07
C ALA A 465 7.75 6.72 -31.13
N SER A 466 8.94 7.27 -30.91
CA SER A 466 10.08 7.09 -31.81
C SER A 466 10.77 5.74 -31.63
N ASP A 467 10.91 5.30 -30.38
CA ASP A 467 11.43 3.98 -29.99
C ASP A 467 10.78 3.52 -28.67
N ALA A 468 11.20 2.34 -28.18
CA ALA A 468 10.64 1.72 -26.99
C ALA A 468 10.97 2.49 -25.70
N SER A 469 12.10 3.21 -25.65
CA SER A 469 12.46 4.03 -24.48
C SER A 469 11.60 5.30 -24.43
N ASP A 470 11.46 6.01 -25.55
CA ASP A 470 10.58 7.17 -25.69
C ASP A 470 9.10 6.82 -25.41
N PHE A 471 8.66 5.62 -25.79
CA PHE A 471 7.35 5.09 -25.42
C PHE A 471 7.15 5.01 -23.90
N LEU A 472 8.11 4.45 -23.16
CA LEU A 472 8.03 4.33 -21.70
C LEU A 472 8.14 5.68 -21.01
N GLU A 473 9.01 6.59 -21.48
CA GLU A 473 9.11 7.95 -20.94
C GLU A 473 7.78 8.71 -21.06
N LYS A 474 7.10 8.59 -22.20
CA LYS A 474 5.77 9.20 -22.41
C LYS A 474 4.69 8.54 -21.57
N HIS A 475 4.72 7.22 -21.38
CA HIS A 475 3.81 6.53 -20.46
C HIS A 475 4.01 7.00 -19.01
N LYS A 476 5.26 7.12 -18.55
CA LYS A 476 5.62 7.65 -17.23
C LYS A 476 5.17 9.10 -17.06
N ALA A 477 5.40 9.95 -18.07
CA ALA A 477 4.94 11.35 -18.07
C ALA A 477 3.41 11.45 -18.02
N ALA A 478 2.70 10.56 -18.72
CA ALA A 478 1.24 10.51 -18.67
C ALA A 478 0.74 10.08 -17.28
N LEU A 479 1.34 9.07 -16.66
CA LEU A 479 1.00 8.61 -15.30
C LEU A 479 1.21 9.72 -14.26
N GLU A 480 2.28 10.50 -14.36
CA GLU A 480 2.58 11.60 -13.44
C GLU A 480 1.90 12.93 -13.83
N SER A 481 1.06 12.93 -14.86
CA SER A 481 0.38 14.14 -15.32
C SER A 481 -0.59 14.69 -14.27
N PRO A 482 -0.93 16.00 -14.33
CA PRO A 482 -1.94 16.59 -13.46
C PRO A 482 -3.31 15.91 -13.61
N PHE A 483 -3.70 15.53 -14.84
CA PHE A 483 -4.97 14.84 -15.10
C PHE A 483 -5.04 13.52 -14.32
N VAL A 484 -4.01 12.67 -14.43
CA VAL A 484 -4.00 11.40 -13.70
C VAL A 484 -3.91 11.63 -12.19
N SER A 485 -3.10 12.57 -11.73
CA SER A 485 -3.04 12.92 -10.30
C SER A 485 -4.39 13.33 -9.72
N GLU A 486 -5.23 14.01 -10.51
CA GLU A 486 -6.58 14.40 -10.09
C GLU A 486 -7.57 13.21 -10.10
N HIS A 487 -7.38 12.17 -10.92
CA HIS A 487 -8.37 11.09 -11.11
C HIS A 487 -7.91 9.70 -10.65
N LEU A 488 -6.64 9.51 -10.27
CA LEU A 488 -6.10 8.18 -9.93
C LEU A 488 -6.79 7.53 -8.72
N HIS A 489 -7.25 8.32 -7.77
CA HIS A 489 -8.03 7.87 -6.60
C HIS A 489 -9.28 7.07 -7.01
N GLU A 490 -9.92 7.41 -8.14
CA GLU A 490 -11.11 6.73 -8.66
C GLU A 490 -10.79 5.31 -9.14
N TRP A 491 -9.61 5.09 -9.73
CA TRP A 491 -9.15 3.77 -10.14
C TRP A 491 -8.71 2.95 -8.92
N ILE A 492 -8.08 3.60 -7.93
CA ILE A 492 -7.74 2.96 -6.65
C ILE A 492 -9.00 2.45 -5.96
N ASP A 493 -10.12 3.19 -5.99
CA ASP A 493 -11.41 2.72 -5.46
C ASP A 493 -11.88 1.41 -6.09
N LEU A 494 -11.65 1.21 -7.40
CA LEU A 494 -12.03 -0.02 -8.11
C LEU A 494 -11.15 -1.21 -7.73
N VAL A 495 -9.85 -0.99 -7.58
CA VAL A 495 -8.87 -2.08 -7.44
C VAL A 495 -8.56 -2.40 -5.99
N PHE A 496 -8.40 -1.40 -5.13
CA PHE A 496 -8.00 -1.53 -3.72
C PHE A 496 -9.02 -0.96 -2.74
N GLY A 497 -9.97 -0.14 -3.19
CA GLY A 497 -10.89 0.60 -2.34
C GLY A 497 -12.31 0.02 -2.28
N PHE A 498 -13.26 0.88 -1.94
CA PHE A 498 -14.63 0.47 -1.58
C PHE A 498 -15.45 -0.07 -2.76
N LYS A 499 -15.11 0.26 -4.01
CA LYS A 499 -15.78 -0.24 -5.23
C LYS A 499 -15.25 -1.61 -5.69
N GLN A 500 -14.41 -2.28 -4.90
CA GLN A 500 -13.91 -3.61 -5.21
C GLN A 500 -14.98 -4.71 -5.01
N ARG A 501 -15.88 -4.54 -4.02
CA ARG A 501 -16.89 -5.53 -3.62
C ARG A 501 -18.22 -4.88 -3.24
N GLY A 502 -19.26 -5.70 -3.06
CA GLY A 502 -20.57 -5.26 -2.59
C GLY A 502 -21.39 -4.46 -3.60
N SER A 503 -22.36 -3.69 -3.10
CA SER A 503 -23.25 -2.87 -3.92
C SER A 503 -22.53 -1.81 -4.73
N ASP A 504 -21.45 -1.25 -4.19
CA ASP A 504 -20.63 -0.24 -4.86
C ASP A 504 -19.88 -0.82 -6.07
N ALA A 505 -19.43 -2.07 -5.98
CA ALA A 505 -18.87 -2.78 -7.13
C ALA A 505 -19.93 -3.05 -8.20
N GLU A 506 -21.16 -3.40 -7.84
CA GLU A 506 -22.25 -3.58 -8.80
C GLU A 506 -22.59 -2.27 -9.53
N ALA A 507 -22.70 -1.18 -8.76
CA ALA A 507 -22.95 0.16 -9.29
C ALA A 507 -21.83 0.65 -10.22
N ALA A 508 -20.57 0.33 -9.90
CA ALA A 508 -19.41 0.63 -10.72
C ALA A 508 -19.13 -0.39 -11.84
N HIS A 509 -19.96 -1.44 -11.95
CA HIS A 509 -19.81 -2.55 -12.90
C HIS A 509 -18.45 -3.27 -12.77
N ASN A 510 -18.02 -3.54 -11.54
CA ASN A 510 -16.68 -4.01 -11.19
C ASN A 510 -16.70 -5.41 -10.51
N VAL A 511 -17.61 -6.29 -10.91
CA VAL A 511 -17.81 -7.61 -10.27
C VAL A 511 -17.14 -8.73 -11.07
N PHE A 512 -16.13 -9.37 -10.48
CA PHE A 512 -15.37 -10.49 -11.06
C PHE A 512 -15.89 -11.85 -10.61
N HIS A 513 -15.35 -12.92 -11.17
CA HIS A 513 -15.69 -14.28 -10.78
C HIS A 513 -15.45 -14.51 -9.28
N PRO A 514 -16.36 -15.17 -8.54
CA PRO A 514 -16.28 -15.31 -7.08
C PRO A 514 -14.99 -15.93 -6.56
N LEU A 515 -14.40 -16.88 -7.32
CA LEU A 515 -13.13 -17.53 -7.01
C LEU A 515 -11.92 -16.59 -6.96
N THR A 516 -12.03 -15.38 -7.53
CA THR A 516 -10.94 -14.41 -7.53
C THR A 516 -10.82 -13.67 -6.19
N TYR A 517 -11.88 -13.68 -5.38
CA TYR A 517 -11.94 -12.94 -4.13
C TYR A 517 -11.59 -13.83 -2.94
N GLU A 518 -10.75 -13.30 -2.05
CA GLU A 518 -10.49 -13.90 -0.75
C GLU A 518 -11.77 -14.12 0.07
N GLY A 519 -11.82 -15.26 0.77
CA GLY A 519 -12.88 -15.61 1.73
C GLY A 519 -14.13 -16.24 1.11
N ASN A 520 -14.27 -16.24 -0.22
CA ASN A 520 -15.46 -16.80 -0.87
C ASN A 520 -15.50 -18.33 -0.88
N ILE A 521 -14.35 -19.01 -0.77
CA ILE A 521 -14.26 -20.47 -0.74
C ILE A 521 -13.22 -20.93 0.27
N ASP A 522 -13.64 -21.85 1.15
CA ASP A 522 -12.74 -22.63 1.98
C ASP A 522 -12.38 -23.94 1.27
N CYS A 523 -11.20 -23.99 0.65
CA CYS A 523 -10.72 -25.18 -0.07
C CYS A 523 -10.52 -26.39 0.86
N ASP A 524 -10.29 -26.17 2.16
CA ASP A 524 -10.03 -27.26 3.11
C ASP A 524 -11.31 -27.99 3.51
N SER A 525 -12.46 -27.32 3.39
CA SER A 525 -13.78 -27.91 3.58
C SER A 525 -14.23 -28.86 2.46
N ILE A 526 -13.56 -28.85 1.30
CA ILE A 526 -13.94 -29.67 0.14
C ILE A 526 -13.44 -31.10 0.35
N GLU A 527 -14.34 -32.06 0.57
CA GLU A 527 -13.96 -33.47 0.79
C GLU A 527 -13.38 -34.14 -0.46
N ASP A 528 -13.87 -33.78 -1.65
CA ASP A 528 -13.39 -34.34 -2.91
C ASP A 528 -12.05 -33.72 -3.33
N THR A 529 -11.02 -34.56 -3.40
CA THR A 529 -9.66 -34.16 -3.74
C THR A 529 -9.53 -33.67 -5.18
N ASP A 530 -10.25 -34.27 -6.13
CA ASP A 530 -10.20 -33.85 -7.54
C ASP A 530 -10.85 -32.47 -7.71
N GLN A 531 -12.00 -32.25 -7.05
CA GLN A 531 -12.67 -30.94 -7.03
C GLN A 531 -11.78 -29.87 -6.38
N ARG A 532 -11.15 -30.19 -5.24
CA ARG A 532 -10.25 -29.27 -4.54
C ARG A 532 -9.09 -28.84 -5.43
N ILE A 533 -8.45 -29.79 -6.12
CA ILE A 533 -7.35 -29.51 -7.06
C ILE A 533 -7.84 -28.61 -8.20
N ALA A 534 -8.97 -28.96 -8.84
CA ALA A 534 -9.50 -28.16 -9.94
C ALA A 534 -9.78 -26.70 -9.55
N MET A 535 -10.27 -26.48 -8.33
CA MET A 535 -10.54 -25.13 -7.81
C MET A 535 -9.25 -24.36 -7.49
N LEU A 536 -8.25 -25.02 -6.89
CA LEU A 536 -6.94 -24.41 -6.64
C LEU A 536 -6.24 -24.04 -7.95
N THR A 537 -6.26 -24.92 -8.95
CA THR A 537 -5.74 -24.62 -10.30
C THR A 537 -6.45 -23.41 -10.89
N GLN A 538 -7.77 -23.32 -10.77
CA GLN A 538 -8.52 -22.17 -11.27
C GLN A 538 -8.12 -20.86 -10.59
N ILE A 539 -7.89 -20.86 -9.26
CA ILE A 539 -7.43 -19.68 -8.51
C ILE A 539 -6.04 -19.23 -8.99
N LEU A 540 -5.14 -20.18 -9.23
CA LEU A 540 -3.76 -19.89 -9.65
C LEU A 540 -3.67 -19.45 -11.12
N GLU A 541 -4.49 -20.01 -12.02
CA GLU A 541 -4.43 -19.73 -13.46
C GLU A 541 -5.24 -18.51 -13.88
N PHE A 542 -6.38 -18.22 -13.24
CA PHE A 542 -7.30 -17.16 -13.67
C PHE A 542 -7.12 -15.84 -12.92
N GLY A 543 -6.15 -15.77 -12.00
CA GLY A 543 -5.77 -14.55 -11.29
C GLY A 543 -6.58 -14.27 -10.04
N GLN A 544 -5.97 -13.50 -9.12
CA GLN A 544 -6.55 -13.18 -7.82
C GLN A 544 -6.81 -11.68 -7.69
N THR A 545 -7.92 -11.29 -7.07
CA THR A 545 -8.24 -9.91 -6.73
C THR A 545 -7.33 -9.45 -5.57
N PRO A 546 -6.74 -8.23 -5.60
CA PRO A 546 -5.88 -7.75 -4.52
C PRO A 546 -6.66 -7.65 -3.21
N LYS A 547 -5.94 -7.63 -2.08
CA LYS A 547 -6.58 -7.36 -0.79
C LYS A 547 -7.20 -5.97 -0.81
N GLN A 548 -8.43 -5.84 -0.31
CA GLN A 548 -9.07 -4.54 -0.15
C GLN A 548 -8.35 -3.78 0.98
N LEU A 549 -7.90 -2.56 0.67
CA LEU A 549 -7.16 -1.70 1.60
C LEU A 549 -8.07 -0.63 2.20
N PHE A 550 -9.04 -0.13 1.44
CA PHE A 550 -9.90 0.98 1.87
C PHE A 550 -11.38 0.63 1.73
N ASN A 551 -12.18 1.06 2.72
CA ASN A 551 -13.64 0.81 2.76
C ASN A 551 -14.46 2.09 2.52
N SER A 552 -13.80 3.23 2.37
CA SER A 552 -14.37 4.53 2.09
C SER A 552 -13.78 5.10 0.79
N PRO A 553 -14.41 6.12 0.19
CA PRO A 553 -13.88 6.78 -0.99
C PRO A 553 -12.45 7.27 -0.80
N HIS A 554 -11.58 6.89 -1.73
CA HIS A 554 -10.17 7.26 -1.67
C HIS A 554 -10.01 8.77 -1.84
N PRO A 555 -9.29 9.46 -0.94
CA PRO A 555 -9.03 10.88 -1.05
C PRO A 555 -8.28 11.24 -2.35
N GLN A 556 -8.63 12.39 -2.95
CA GLN A 556 -7.94 12.91 -4.13
C GLN A 556 -6.55 13.45 -3.78
N ARG A 557 -5.59 13.36 -4.71
CA ARG A 557 -4.27 13.99 -4.56
C ARG A 557 -4.42 15.52 -4.49
N ILE A 558 -3.68 16.19 -3.60
CA ILE A 558 -3.69 17.65 -3.56
C ILE A 558 -2.78 18.16 -4.68
N THR A 559 -3.41 18.67 -5.75
CA THR A 559 -2.70 19.41 -6.78
C THR A 559 -2.64 20.88 -6.38
N ALA A 560 -1.54 21.56 -6.70
CA ALA A 560 -1.35 22.98 -6.44
C ALA A 560 -2.26 23.82 -7.35
N LYS A 561 -3.57 23.80 -7.08
CA LYS A 561 -4.53 24.81 -7.47
C LYS A 561 -4.83 25.64 -6.22
N PHE A 562 -3.84 26.40 -5.75
CA PHE A 562 -4.04 27.29 -4.61
C PHE A 562 -4.80 28.56 -5.06
N GLN A 563 -5.88 28.84 -4.33
CA GLN A 563 -6.56 30.14 -4.20
C GLN A 563 -7.07 30.80 -5.49
N SER A 564 -8.18 30.27 -6.02
CA SER A 564 -9.12 31.09 -6.79
C SER A 564 -10.53 30.99 -6.19
N THR A 565 -10.67 31.45 -4.95
CA THR A 565 -11.97 31.68 -4.32
C THR A 565 -12.11 33.16 -3.96
N ARG A 566 -12.64 33.89 -4.95
CA ARG A 566 -13.53 35.05 -4.83
C ARG A 566 -13.12 36.16 -3.86
N ARG A 567 -12.19 37.02 -4.28
CA ARG A 567 -12.40 38.46 -4.04
C ARG A 567 -13.46 38.93 -5.04
N SER A 568 -14.59 39.38 -4.50
CA SER A 568 -15.70 39.96 -5.24
C SER A 568 -15.22 41.03 -6.21
N SER A 569 -15.77 40.97 -7.42
CA SER A 569 -15.56 41.94 -8.49
C SER A 569 -16.13 43.31 -8.11
N SER A 570 -15.24 44.30 -8.07
CA SER A 570 -15.40 45.68 -8.51
C SER A 570 -16.72 46.43 -8.20
N ILE A 571 -16.62 47.47 -7.35
CA ILE A 571 -17.37 48.71 -7.55
C ILE A 571 -16.41 49.76 -8.13
N THR A 572 -16.75 50.22 -9.32
CA THR A 572 -16.12 51.27 -10.13
C THR A 572 -16.14 52.66 -9.47
N SER A 573 -15.05 53.42 -9.65
CA SER A 573 -15.11 54.88 -9.91
C SER A 573 -13.79 55.38 -10.54
N PRO A 574 -13.79 56.50 -11.31
CA PRO A 574 -12.86 56.70 -12.43
C PRO A 574 -11.76 57.77 -12.21
N VAL A 575 -10.62 57.50 -12.87
CA VAL A 575 -9.65 58.40 -13.57
C VAL A 575 -8.91 59.49 -12.78
N GLY A 576 -7.57 59.43 -12.82
CA GLY A 576 -6.67 60.56 -12.56
C GLY A 576 -5.17 60.26 -12.59
N GLU A 577 -4.57 60.40 -13.78
CA GLU A 577 -3.16 60.78 -14.07
C GLU A 577 -1.97 59.83 -13.84
N LEU A 578 -1.08 59.85 -14.84
CA LEU A 578 0.09 59.03 -15.11
C LEU A 578 1.34 59.49 -14.36
N SER A 579 2.15 58.55 -13.86
CA SER A 579 3.64 58.63 -13.83
C SER A 579 4.28 57.27 -13.49
N PRO A 580 5.55 57.02 -13.88
CA PRO A 580 6.01 55.69 -14.27
C PRO A 580 6.83 54.94 -13.20
N ALA A 581 6.66 53.62 -13.22
CA ALA A 581 7.63 52.56 -12.89
C ALA A 581 8.38 52.66 -11.54
N SER A 582 7.87 51.90 -10.56
CA SER A 582 8.65 51.24 -9.52
C SER A 582 8.40 49.73 -9.62
N PRO A 583 9.42 48.86 -9.66
CA PRO A 583 9.20 47.42 -9.62
C PRO A 583 8.69 47.03 -8.23
N CYS A 584 7.52 46.40 -8.21
CA CYS A 584 6.86 45.86 -7.04
C CYS A 584 7.62 44.61 -6.58
N GLU A 585 8.35 44.72 -5.47
CA GLU A 585 8.78 43.57 -4.66
C GLU A 585 7.57 43.13 -3.82
N ASP A 586 6.76 42.19 -4.33
CA ASP A 586 5.62 41.62 -3.58
C ASP A 586 5.53 40.09 -3.73
N SER A 587 6.66 39.42 -3.91
CA SER A 587 6.73 37.94 -3.84
C SER A 587 7.79 37.41 -2.87
N SER A 588 8.55 38.27 -2.18
CA SER A 588 9.63 37.81 -1.28
C SER A 588 9.22 37.73 0.18
N PHE A 589 8.10 38.37 0.58
CA PHE A 589 7.75 38.47 2.00
C PHE A 589 6.94 37.26 2.51
N GLU A 590 6.00 36.73 1.70
CA GLU A 590 5.23 35.52 2.06
C GLU A 590 6.13 34.27 2.11
N ASP A 591 7.03 34.11 1.14
CA ASP A 591 8.02 33.02 1.10
C ASP A 591 8.94 33.02 2.34
N LEU A 592 9.39 34.18 2.80
CA LEU A 592 10.24 34.27 4.00
C LEU A 592 9.48 33.93 5.29
N THR A 593 8.17 34.22 5.37
CA THR A 593 7.35 33.88 6.53
C THR A 593 7.03 32.40 6.62
N ASP A 594 6.76 31.73 5.49
CA ASP A 594 6.51 30.30 5.45
C ASP A 594 7.78 29.49 5.72
N GLU A 595 8.92 29.91 5.19
CA GLU A 595 10.22 29.29 5.51
C GLU A 595 10.59 29.47 6.99
N SER A 596 10.30 30.64 7.58
CA SER A 596 10.50 30.87 9.02
C SER A 596 9.61 29.98 9.87
N ARG A 597 8.36 29.76 9.46
CA ARG A 597 7.42 28.85 10.13
C ARG A 597 7.90 27.41 10.05
N LYS A 598 8.29 26.92 8.87
CA LYS A 598 8.86 25.57 8.70
C LYS A 598 10.11 25.37 9.56
N LEU A 599 10.99 26.37 9.62
CA LEU A 599 12.20 26.31 10.44
C LEU A 599 11.88 26.26 11.94
N ALA A 600 10.86 26.99 12.40
CA ALA A 600 10.42 26.94 13.80
C ALA A 600 9.86 25.54 14.16
N TRP A 601 9.06 24.95 13.28
CA TRP A 601 8.53 23.58 13.46
C TRP A 601 9.61 22.51 13.39
N ALA A 602 10.59 22.64 12.50
CA ALA A 602 11.75 21.74 12.43
C ALA A 602 12.58 21.76 13.73
N ASN A 603 12.64 22.89 14.43
CA ASN A 603 13.38 23.05 15.68
C ASN A 603 12.50 22.92 16.93
N MET A 604 11.23 22.51 16.80
CA MET A 604 10.28 22.45 17.92
C MET A 604 10.72 21.50 19.05
N GLY A 605 11.57 20.51 18.77
CA GLY A 605 12.18 19.66 19.80
C GLY A 605 13.16 20.40 20.74
N SER A 606 13.62 21.60 20.36
CA SER A 606 14.53 22.44 21.17
C SER A 606 13.80 23.39 22.14
N LEU A 607 12.49 23.22 22.30
CA LEU A 607 11.65 24.10 23.09
C LEU A 607 12.14 24.19 24.55
N LYS A 608 12.35 25.41 25.04
CA LYS A 608 12.71 25.65 26.46
C LYS A 608 11.77 26.62 27.14
N ALA A 609 11.45 26.31 28.39
CA ALA A 609 10.69 27.19 29.26
C ALA A 609 11.51 28.46 29.55
N SER A 610 11.03 29.59 29.02
CA SER A 610 11.58 30.92 29.26
C SER A 610 11.14 31.49 30.62
N SER A 611 9.92 31.19 31.07
CA SER A 611 9.36 31.65 32.34
C SER A 611 8.13 30.83 32.74
N SER A 612 7.80 30.80 34.04
CA SER A 612 6.57 30.19 34.56
C SER A 612 5.89 31.09 35.58
N CYS A 613 4.57 30.95 35.71
CA CYS A 613 3.75 31.80 36.58
C CYS A 613 2.59 31.00 37.21
N ARG A 614 2.48 31.01 38.55
CA ARG A 614 1.38 30.36 39.30
C ARG A 614 0.44 31.40 39.89
N MET A 615 -0.53 31.84 39.08
CA MET A 615 -1.39 32.96 39.47
C MET A 615 -2.83 32.56 39.72
N HIS A 616 -3.35 31.55 39.02
CA HIS A 616 -4.70 31.08 39.25
C HIS A 616 -4.79 30.19 40.50
N LYS A 617 -5.98 30.18 41.11
CA LYS A 617 -6.25 29.31 42.26
C LYS A 617 -6.64 27.90 41.84
N GLU A 618 -7.18 27.75 40.63
CA GLU A 618 -7.60 26.49 40.01
C GLU A 618 -7.03 26.38 38.58
N ALA A 619 -7.37 25.31 37.88
CA ALA A 619 -6.86 25.01 36.54
C ALA A 619 -7.07 26.16 35.55
N VAL A 620 -6.10 26.38 34.66
CA VAL A 620 -6.20 27.31 33.53
C VAL A 620 -7.06 26.67 32.45
N THR A 621 -7.98 27.40 31.84
CA THR A 621 -8.95 26.84 30.88
C THR A 621 -8.83 27.42 29.47
N GLY A 622 -8.33 28.65 29.35
CA GLY A 622 -8.18 29.32 28.05
C GLY A 622 -7.07 30.34 28.10
N ILE A 623 -6.43 30.55 26.95
CA ILE A 623 -5.31 31.48 26.76
C ILE A 623 -5.56 32.26 25.47
N ALA A 624 -5.46 33.59 25.54
CA ALA A 624 -5.58 34.45 24.37
C ALA A 624 -4.54 35.57 24.40
N VAL A 625 -3.92 35.85 23.26
CA VAL A 625 -2.91 36.90 23.11
C VAL A 625 -3.39 37.94 22.11
N THR A 626 -3.13 39.21 22.38
CA THR A 626 -3.43 40.29 21.43
C THR A 626 -2.56 40.17 20.17
N ARG A 627 -3.06 40.62 19.01
CA ARG A 627 -2.32 40.54 17.73
C ARG A 627 -0.94 41.21 17.76
N ASP A 628 -0.78 42.26 18.56
CA ASP A 628 0.50 42.95 18.77
C ASP A 628 1.44 42.25 19.77
N GLY A 629 0.98 41.18 20.41
CA GLY A 629 1.70 40.45 21.46
C GLY A 629 1.93 41.25 22.74
N ALA A 630 1.25 42.39 22.92
CA ALA A 630 1.47 43.28 24.05
C ALA A 630 0.79 42.82 25.33
N SER A 631 -0.35 42.13 25.22
CA SER A 631 -1.16 41.68 26.35
C SER A 631 -1.59 40.22 26.19
N LEU A 632 -1.49 39.49 27.30
CA LEU A 632 -1.93 38.10 27.43
C LEU A 632 -3.13 38.02 28.37
N PHE A 633 -4.10 37.19 28.03
CA PHE A 633 -5.26 36.89 28.83
C PHE A 633 -5.34 35.41 29.15
N SER A 634 -5.74 35.08 30.38
CA SER A 634 -6.00 33.71 30.79
C SER A 634 -7.29 33.61 31.60
N THR A 635 -8.06 32.55 31.33
CA THR A 635 -9.26 32.16 32.08
C THR A 635 -8.99 30.93 32.91
N SER A 636 -9.77 30.75 33.98
CA SER A 636 -9.59 29.64 34.92
C SER A 636 -10.91 29.18 35.54
N LEU A 637 -10.89 27.95 36.07
CA LEU A 637 -11.94 27.39 36.91
C LEU A 637 -12.17 28.18 38.21
N ASP A 638 -11.26 29.09 38.58
CA ASP A 638 -11.43 29.98 39.73
C ASP A 638 -12.38 31.17 39.47
N SER A 639 -13.10 31.18 38.34
CA SER A 639 -14.04 32.21 37.87
C SER A 639 -13.40 33.55 37.48
N THR A 640 -12.07 33.60 37.32
CA THR A 640 -11.35 34.84 37.01
C THR A 640 -10.72 34.87 35.63
N LEU A 641 -10.80 36.04 34.99
CA LEU A 641 -9.99 36.45 33.85
C LEU A 641 -8.80 37.26 34.37
N LYS A 642 -7.58 36.90 33.98
CA LYS A 642 -6.35 37.63 34.32
C LYS A 642 -5.65 38.17 33.08
N MET A 643 -5.09 39.36 33.23
CA MET A 643 -4.34 40.06 32.19
C MET A 643 -2.89 40.23 32.60
N PHE A 644 -1.97 39.96 31.67
CA PHE A 644 -0.53 40.06 31.83
C PHE A 644 0.09 40.95 30.76
N SER A 645 1.20 41.60 31.10
CA SER A 645 2.06 42.27 30.11
C SER A 645 2.82 41.24 29.26
N LYS A 646 3.42 41.69 28.16
CA LYS A 646 4.39 40.92 27.37
C LYS A 646 5.56 40.36 28.21
N GLU A 647 5.92 41.05 29.29
CA GLU A 647 6.98 40.67 30.23
C GLU A 647 6.48 39.78 31.37
N MET A 648 5.22 39.35 31.30
CA MET A 648 4.56 38.46 32.26
C MET A 648 4.25 39.07 33.62
N ASP A 649 4.22 40.40 33.69
CA ASP A 649 3.75 41.09 34.87
C ASP A 649 2.23 41.08 34.95
N PHE A 650 1.70 40.65 36.09
CA PHE A 650 0.27 40.70 36.36
C PHE A 650 -0.22 42.15 36.37
N GLN A 651 -1.23 42.44 35.54
CA GLN A 651 -1.81 43.77 35.43
C GLN A 651 -3.18 43.86 36.09
N ARG A 652 -4.10 42.96 35.74
CA ARG A 652 -5.51 43.04 36.14
C ARG A 652 -6.11 41.65 36.34
N SER A 653 -7.10 41.59 37.23
CA SER A 653 -7.96 40.41 37.45
C SER A 653 -9.41 40.86 37.48
N MET A 654 -10.29 40.11 36.83
CA MET A 654 -11.72 40.36 36.78
C MET A 654 -12.47 39.05 37.05
N SER A 655 -13.55 39.10 37.85
CA SER A 655 -14.51 37.99 37.98
C SER A 655 -15.86 38.49 37.48
N PHE A 656 -16.55 37.65 36.70
CA PHE A 656 -17.85 37.97 36.10
C PHE A 656 -19.01 37.31 36.83
N SER A 657 -18.78 36.09 37.32
CA SER A 657 -19.76 35.25 38.03
C SER A 657 -19.05 34.36 39.05
N ASN A 658 -19.83 33.55 39.76
CA ASN A 658 -19.31 32.54 40.70
C ASN A 658 -19.08 31.18 40.04
N MET A 659 -19.23 31.08 38.72
CA MET A 659 -19.03 29.85 37.95
C MET A 659 -17.70 29.91 37.17
N PRO A 660 -17.10 28.74 36.86
CA PRO A 660 -15.90 28.64 36.04
C PRO A 660 -16.00 29.36 34.69
N LEU A 661 -14.87 29.95 34.25
CA LEU A 661 -14.71 30.42 32.88
C LEU A 661 -14.11 29.30 32.03
N SER A 662 -14.67 29.04 30.85
CA SER A 662 -14.31 27.91 30.00
C SER A 662 -13.30 28.24 28.89
N SER A 663 -13.47 29.37 28.19
CA SER A 663 -12.58 29.79 27.10
C SER A 663 -12.53 31.32 27.00
N CYS A 664 -11.50 31.85 26.34
CA CYS A 664 -11.40 33.26 26.02
C CYS A 664 -10.77 33.51 24.65
N LEU A 665 -11.17 34.61 24.01
CA LEU A 665 -10.59 35.10 22.76
C LEU A 665 -10.57 36.62 22.71
N VAL A 666 -9.66 37.18 21.90
CA VAL A 666 -9.57 38.62 21.64
C VAL A 666 -10.32 38.94 20.36
N LEU A 667 -11.23 39.92 20.40
CA LEU A 667 -11.95 40.37 19.21
C LEU A 667 -11.01 41.13 18.25
N ALA A 668 -11.43 41.26 16.98
CA ALA A 668 -10.63 41.90 15.93
C ALA A 668 -10.23 43.36 16.25
N ASP A 669 -10.95 44.04 17.15
CA ASP A 669 -10.65 45.40 17.60
C ASP A 669 -9.42 45.50 18.53
N GLY A 670 -8.93 44.36 19.04
CA GLY A 670 -7.83 44.29 20.03
C GLY A 670 -8.16 44.92 21.39
N LYS A 671 -9.40 45.41 21.57
CA LYS A 671 -9.84 46.21 22.73
C LYS A 671 -10.85 45.44 23.58
N THR A 672 -11.44 44.39 23.04
CA THR A 672 -12.48 43.61 23.71
C THR A 672 -12.06 42.15 23.79
N VAL A 673 -12.18 41.56 24.99
CA VAL A 673 -11.95 40.13 25.24
C VAL A 673 -13.29 39.47 25.53
N ALA A 674 -13.62 38.41 24.80
CA ALA A 674 -14.79 37.58 25.07
C ALA A 674 -14.40 36.41 25.97
N CYS A 675 -15.24 36.06 26.94
CA CYS A 675 -15.03 34.94 27.86
C CYS A 675 -16.33 34.12 28.02
N SER A 676 -16.27 32.81 27.80
CA SER A 676 -17.39 31.90 28.07
C SER A 676 -17.34 31.40 29.49
N SER A 677 -18.51 31.02 30.00
CA SER A 677 -18.70 30.61 31.39
C SER A 677 -19.71 29.47 31.51
N TRP A 678 -19.57 28.69 32.58
CA TRP A 678 -20.49 27.60 32.92
C TRP A 678 -21.82 28.08 33.52
N ASP A 679 -22.03 29.39 33.64
CA ASP A 679 -23.32 30.01 33.98
C ASP A 679 -24.16 30.35 32.74
N ASN A 680 -23.87 29.71 31.61
CA ASN A 680 -24.56 29.83 30.33
C ASN A 680 -24.32 31.16 29.57
N ASN A 681 -23.46 32.04 30.10
CA ASN A 681 -23.21 33.37 29.53
C ASN A 681 -21.85 33.49 28.83
N VAL A 682 -21.80 34.43 27.90
CA VAL A 682 -20.57 34.99 27.31
C VAL A 682 -20.42 36.44 27.78
N TYR A 683 -19.27 36.76 28.35
CA TYR A 683 -18.92 38.06 28.88
C TYR A 683 -17.98 38.80 27.94
N PHE A 684 -18.26 40.08 27.68
CA PHE A 684 -17.38 40.96 26.91
C PHE A 684 -16.67 41.93 27.86
N TYR A 685 -15.34 41.88 27.90
CA TYR A 685 -14.49 42.70 28.74
C TYR A 685 -13.77 43.77 27.92
N SER A 686 -13.93 45.03 28.30
CA SER A 686 -13.23 46.13 27.64
C SER A 686 -11.86 46.36 28.28
N VAL A 687 -10.79 46.12 27.51
CA VAL A 687 -9.40 46.28 27.92
C VAL A 687 -9.06 47.75 28.23
N PRO A 688 -9.47 48.77 27.44
CA PRO A 688 -9.20 50.16 27.76
C PRO A 688 -9.88 50.65 29.04
N TYR A 689 -11.12 50.22 29.28
CA TYR A 689 -11.93 50.70 30.42
C TYR A 689 -11.83 49.80 31.66
N GLY A 690 -11.24 48.61 31.53
CA GLY A 690 -11.02 47.67 32.63
C GLY A 690 -12.31 47.13 33.25
N ARG A 691 -13.41 47.05 32.49
CA ARG A 691 -14.73 46.67 32.99
C ARG A 691 -15.47 45.78 32.01
N ARG A 692 -16.47 45.04 32.52
CA ARG A 692 -17.46 44.34 31.71
C ARG A 692 -18.22 45.35 30.84
N GLN A 693 -18.17 45.14 29.53
CA GLN A 693 -18.86 45.92 28.50
C GLN A 693 -20.26 45.38 28.24
N ASP A 694 -20.39 44.07 28.05
CA ASP A 694 -21.67 43.43 27.73
C ASP A 694 -21.74 41.98 28.25
N THR A 695 -22.94 41.41 28.24
CA THR A 695 -23.24 40.02 28.59
C THR A 695 -24.25 39.45 27.59
N LEU A 696 -23.90 38.33 26.98
CA LEU A 696 -24.75 37.55 26.09
C LEU A 696 -25.15 36.25 26.80
N MET A 697 -26.45 36.05 27.00
CA MET A 697 -26.98 34.75 27.43
C MET A 697 -27.02 33.86 26.20
N GLY A 698 -26.03 32.97 26.08
CA GLY A 698 -25.82 32.20 24.86
C GLY A 698 -26.64 30.92 24.82
N HIS A 699 -26.66 30.18 25.92
CA HIS A 699 -27.06 28.78 25.94
C HIS A 699 -27.94 28.44 27.14
N ASP A 700 -28.45 27.20 27.18
CA ASP A 700 -29.25 26.68 28.31
C ASP A 700 -28.42 25.82 29.26
N ASP A 701 -27.18 25.49 28.89
CA ASP A 701 -26.17 24.83 29.73
C ASP A 701 -24.79 25.52 29.54
N ALA A 702 -23.76 24.97 30.19
CA ALA A 702 -22.40 25.50 30.17
C ALA A 702 -21.88 25.71 28.74
N VAL A 703 -21.34 26.90 28.47
CA VAL A 703 -20.67 27.20 27.21
C VAL A 703 -19.26 26.59 27.29
N SER A 704 -18.95 25.66 26.40
CA SER A 704 -17.72 24.86 26.43
C SER A 704 -16.55 25.55 25.74
N GLU A 705 -16.75 26.03 24.51
CA GLU A 705 -15.73 26.71 23.72
C GLU A 705 -16.34 27.78 22.80
N MET A 706 -15.51 28.70 22.31
CA MET A 706 -15.92 29.75 21.39
C MET A 706 -14.85 30.04 20.33
N CYS A 707 -15.29 30.50 19.16
CA CYS A 707 -14.40 31.04 18.14
C CYS A 707 -15.02 32.26 17.43
N TRP A 708 -14.19 33.08 16.79
CA TRP A 708 -14.58 34.37 16.23
C TRP A 708 -14.04 34.54 14.80
N PHE A 709 -14.90 34.98 13.88
CA PHE A 709 -14.51 35.29 12.51
C PHE A 709 -15.45 36.34 11.88
N GLU A 710 -14.90 37.36 11.21
CA GLU A 710 -15.67 38.40 10.46
C GLU A 710 -16.98 38.87 11.13
N ASN A 711 -16.89 39.36 12.37
CA ASN A 711 -18.05 39.83 13.16
C ASN A 711 -19.07 38.74 13.56
N ARG A 712 -18.73 37.47 13.42
CA ARG A 712 -19.51 36.33 13.90
C ARG A 712 -18.81 35.68 15.08
N LEU A 713 -19.60 35.40 16.11
CA LEU A 713 -19.21 34.61 17.26
C LEU A 713 -19.89 33.24 17.15
N TYR A 714 -19.10 32.17 17.30
CA TYR A 714 -19.59 30.80 17.37
C TYR A 714 -19.40 30.32 18.80
N THR A 715 -20.46 29.79 19.41
CA THR A 715 -20.43 29.31 20.80
C THR A 715 -20.90 27.87 20.85
N ALA A 716 -20.09 26.99 21.42
CA ALA A 716 -20.42 25.59 21.66
C ALA A 716 -20.89 25.40 23.11
N SER A 717 -21.81 24.46 23.33
CA SER A 717 -22.33 24.18 24.66
C SER A 717 -22.67 22.71 24.88
N TRP A 718 -22.76 22.37 26.16
CA TRP A 718 -23.25 21.07 26.62
C TRP A 718 -24.77 20.90 26.48
N ASP A 719 -25.50 21.94 26.05
CA ASP A 719 -26.90 21.84 25.64
C ASP A 719 -27.12 21.17 24.27
N SER A 720 -26.06 20.54 23.74
CA SER A 720 -26.01 19.88 22.42
C SER A 720 -26.15 20.83 21.23
N THR A 721 -25.90 22.13 21.40
CA THR A 721 -25.96 23.10 20.31
C THR A 721 -24.66 23.87 20.09
N VAL A 722 -24.44 24.27 18.84
CA VAL A 722 -23.55 25.38 18.50
C VAL A 722 -24.38 26.54 17.98
N LYS A 723 -24.24 27.72 18.58
CA LYS A 723 -24.98 28.92 18.18
C LYS A 723 -24.06 29.92 17.48
N VAL A 724 -24.58 30.54 16.43
CA VAL A 724 -23.87 31.53 15.61
C VAL A 724 -24.50 32.90 15.80
N TRP A 725 -23.71 33.88 16.24
CA TRP A 725 -24.18 35.21 16.57
C TRP A 725 -23.53 36.26 15.66
N GLN A 726 -24.31 37.15 15.07
CA GLN A 726 -23.81 38.27 14.28
C GLN A 726 -23.69 39.52 15.15
N LEU A 727 -22.53 40.17 15.10
CA LEU A 727 -22.34 41.52 15.65
C LEU A 727 -22.77 42.56 14.61
N ASP A 728 -23.86 43.25 14.88
CA ASP A 728 -24.33 44.37 14.06
C ASP A 728 -23.57 45.65 14.43
N SER A 729 -22.88 46.22 13.44
CA SER A 729 -22.04 47.42 13.60
C SER A 729 -22.74 48.72 13.14
N ASN A 730 -24.03 48.65 12.80
CA ASN A 730 -24.69 49.69 12.00
C ASN A 730 -25.55 50.71 12.78
N ASP A 731 -25.40 50.85 14.09
CA ASP A 731 -26.09 51.92 14.81
C ASP A 731 -25.14 52.75 15.69
N SER A 732 -24.78 53.92 15.18
CA SER A 732 -23.94 54.92 15.85
C SER A 732 -24.66 55.65 17.00
N SER A 733 -25.85 55.19 17.43
CA SER A 733 -26.67 55.92 18.39
C SER A 733 -27.09 55.17 19.67
N VAL A 734 -26.75 53.87 19.88
CA VAL A 734 -27.08 53.15 21.13
C VAL A 734 -25.90 52.34 21.69
N LYS A 735 -25.63 52.52 22.99
CA LYS A 735 -24.44 52.09 23.77
C LYS A 735 -24.30 50.58 24.06
N ARG A 736 -24.82 49.66 23.25
CA ARG A 736 -24.68 48.20 23.48
C ARG A 736 -24.37 47.45 22.20
N SER A 737 -23.47 46.48 22.29
CA SER A 737 -23.12 45.60 21.18
C SER A 737 -24.25 44.58 21.04
N ARG A 738 -25.11 44.73 20.03
CA ARG A 738 -26.22 43.79 19.82
C ARG A 738 -25.71 42.58 19.04
N PHE A 739 -25.82 41.41 19.67
CA PHE A 739 -25.61 40.11 19.05
C PHE A 739 -26.96 39.51 18.70
N ASP A 740 -27.21 39.31 17.40
CA ASP A 740 -28.41 38.63 16.93
C ASP A 740 -28.06 37.18 16.56
N LEU A 741 -28.90 36.24 16.98
CA LEU A 741 -28.74 34.81 16.68
C LEU A 741 -29.04 34.57 15.18
N LEU A 742 -28.05 34.07 14.46
CA LEU A 742 -28.15 33.72 13.03
C LEU A 742 -28.59 32.28 12.81
N ALA A 743 -28.00 31.34 13.56
CA ALA A 743 -28.20 29.91 13.36
C ALA A 743 -27.97 29.13 14.66
N GLU A 744 -28.61 27.97 14.75
CA GLU A 744 -28.48 27.00 15.83
C GLU A 744 -28.23 25.63 15.19
N LEU A 745 -27.09 25.02 15.53
CA LEU A 745 -26.60 23.77 14.95
C LEU A 745 -26.76 22.66 15.99
N GLU A 746 -27.73 21.78 15.78
CA GLU A 746 -28.11 20.72 16.72
C GLU A 746 -27.19 19.49 16.59
N HIS A 747 -26.89 18.86 17.72
CA HIS A 747 -26.10 17.63 17.83
C HIS A 747 -26.81 16.62 18.75
N ASP A 748 -26.42 15.35 18.68
CA ASP A 748 -27.01 14.28 19.51
C ASP A 748 -26.51 14.30 20.97
N ASP A 749 -25.33 14.85 21.22
CA ASP A 749 -24.70 14.97 22.56
C ASP A 749 -24.02 16.35 22.71
N GLY A 750 -23.62 16.69 23.93
CA GLY A 750 -23.01 17.97 24.27
C GLY A 750 -21.73 18.24 23.49
N VAL A 751 -21.60 19.46 22.97
CA VAL A 751 -20.46 19.89 22.16
C VAL A 751 -19.34 20.37 23.08
N ASN A 752 -18.15 19.79 22.93
CA ASN A 752 -17.00 20.11 23.78
C ASN A 752 -16.03 21.09 23.12
N THR A 753 -15.85 21.04 21.80
CA THR A 753 -14.89 21.87 21.07
C THR A 753 -15.42 22.35 19.73
N VAL A 754 -14.99 23.53 19.28
CA VAL A 754 -15.28 24.09 17.95
C VAL A 754 -14.09 24.81 17.35
N GLY A 755 -13.91 24.69 16.04
CA GLY A 755 -12.84 25.34 15.29
C GLY A 755 -13.28 25.76 13.90
N LEU A 756 -12.74 26.86 13.39
CA LEU A 756 -12.98 27.34 12.02
C LEU A 756 -11.75 27.09 11.15
N ASN A 757 -11.97 26.90 9.85
CA ASN A 757 -10.88 26.96 8.89
C ASN A 757 -10.39 28.40 8.69
N ALA A 758 -9.20 28.57 8.08
CA ALA A 758 -8.58 29.89 7.94
C ALA A 758 -9.44 30.90 7.14
N ALA A 759 -10.24 30.41 6.19
CA ALA A 759 -11.16 31.22 5.38
C ALA A 759 -12.51 31.49 6.08
N GLY A 760 -12.78 30.88 7.23
CA GLY A 760 -14.05 30.96 7.94
C GLY A 760 -15.25 30.42 7.18
N THR A 761 -15.03 29.57 6.16
CA THR A 761 -16.08 28.95 5.34
C THR A 761 -16.61 27.66 5.94
N LEU A 762 -15.81 26.96 6.75
CA LEU A 762 -16.15 25.70 7.38
C LEU A 762 -15.96 25.78 8.89
N LEU A 763 -16.88 25.16 9.62
CA LEU A 763 -16.86 25.01 11.07
C LEU A 763 -16.80 23.51 11.42
N GLY A 764 -15.87 23.13 12.29
CA GLY A 764 -15.80 21.80 12.87
C GLY A 764 -16.31 21.85 14.31
N SER A 765 -17.14 20.89 14.71
CA SER A 765 -17.61 20.68 16.08
C SER A 765 -17.31 19.27 16.55
N GLY A 766 -16.85 19.14 17.79
CA GLY A 766 -16.52 17.86 18.42
C GLY A 766 -17.38 17.60 19.65
N CYS A 767 -18.07 16.47 19.66
CA CYS A 767 -19.02 16.08 20.70
C CYS A 767 -18.42 15.15 21.77
N LYS A 768 -19.12 15.02 22.90
CA LYS A 768 -18.77 14.13 24.01
C LYS A 768 -18.84 12.64 23.66
N ASP A 769 -19.65 12.26 22.69
CA ASP A 769 -19.82 10.90 22.18
C ASP A 769 -18.72 10.48 21.18
N GLY A 770 -17.85 11.41 20.76
CA GLY A 770 -16.80 11.16 19.77
C GLY A 770 -17.17 11.51 18.33
N THR A 771 -18.34 12.12 18.11
CA THR A 771 -18.80 12.59 16.80
C THR A 771 -18.11 13.91 16.42
N LEU A 772 -17.50 13.92 15.23
CA LEU A 772 -16.97 15.12 14.56
C LEU A 772 -17.95 15.54 13.45
N THR A 773 -18.47 16.77 13.52
CA THR A 773 -19.35 17.32 12.48
C THR A 773 -18.70 18.53 11.82
N ILE A 774 -18.74 18.58 10.50
CA ILE A 774 -18.26 19.67 9.66
C ILE A 774 -19.47 20.38 9.08
N TRP A 775 -19.52 21.69 9.22
CA TRP A 775 -20.63 22.55 8.81
C TRP A 775 -20.17 23.56 7.77
N ASP A 776 -21.02 23.84 6.79
CA ASP A 776 -20.85 24.99 5.90
C ASP A 776 -21.35 26.26 6.60
N THR A 777 -20.50 27.27 6.75
CA THR A 777 -20.84 28.52 7.48
C THR A 777 -21.70 29.50 6.68
N SER A 778 -21.92 29.24 5.39
CA SER A 778 -22.76 30.04 4.50
C SER A 778 -24.21 29.55 4.50
N SER A 779 -24.42 28.22 4.48
CA SER A 779 -25.75 27.60 4.55
C SER A 779 -26.16 27.13 5.95
N PHE A 780 -25.19 26.91 6.84
CA PHE A 780 -25.37 26.26 8.16
C PHE A 780 -25.87 24.81 8.08
N GLU A 781 -25.65 24.14 6.94
CA GLU A 781 -25.97 22.72 6.77
C GLU A 781 -24.77 21.83 7.12
N VAL A 782 -25.07 20.59 7.52
CA VAL A 782 -24.05 19.56 7.75
C VAL A 782 -23.38 19.23 6.42
N PHE A 783 -22.06 19.45 6.36
CA PHE A 783 -21.23 19.05 5.24
C PHE A 783 -20.79 17.59 5.39
N GLN A 784 -20.29 17.21 6.57
CA GLN A 784 -19.89 15.84 6.91
C GLN A 784 -20.13 15.55 8.39
N GLN A 785 -20.46 14.29 8.73
CA GLN A 785 -20.56 13.83 10.11
C GLN A 785 -19.85 12.48 10.23
N VAL A 786 -18.87 12.40 11.14
CA VAL A 786 -17.94 11.27 11.25
C VAL A 786 -17.84 10.81 12.69
N GLN A 787 -18.12 9.54 12.96
CA GLN A 787 -17.81 8.92 14.25
C GLN A 787 -16.30 8.71 14.34
N CYS A 788 -15.60 9.73 14.85
CA CYS A 788 -14.15 9.76 14.82
C CYS A 788 -13.56 9.08 16.07
N HIS A 789 -14.05 9.37 17.26
CA HIS A 789 -13.53 8.83 18.52
C HIS A 789 -14.55 7.92 19.22
N THR A 790 -14.10 7.12 20.19
CA THR A 790 -15.00 6.31 21.05
C THR A 790 -15.42 7.04 22.33
N GLY A 791 -15.11 8.33 22.43
CA GLY A 791 -15.40 9.18 23.59
C GLY A 791 -15.11 10.65 23.28
N ASN A 792 -15.12 11.49 24.32
CA ASN A 792 -15.11 12.95 24.19
C ASN A 792 -13.97 13.48 23.31
N ILE A 793 -14.31 14.30 22.32
CA ILE A 793 -13.33 15.06 21.54
C ILE A 793 -12.89 16.26 22.36
N HIS A 794 -11.64 16.25 22.79
CA HIS A 794 -11.08 17.27 23.67
C HIS A 794 -10.74 18.57 22.93
N HIS A 795 -10.18 18.47 21.73
CA HIS A 795 -9.80 19.61 20.90
C HIS A 795 -9.79 19.20 19.44
N LEU A 796 -10.12 20.14 18.54
CA LEU A 796 -10.01 19.97 17.10
C LEU A 796 -9.45 21.22 16.43
N ALA A 797 -8.80 21.07 15.30
CA ALA A 797 -8.33 22.19 14.50
C ALA A 797 -8.24 21.82 13.01
N PHE A 798 -8.57 22.78 12.14
CA PHE A 798 -8.31 22.64 10.71
C PHE A 798 -6.82 22.78 10.42
N SER A 799 -6.39 22.10 9.37
CA SER A 799 -5.07 22.25 8.77
C SER A 799 -4.96 23.62 8.08
N PRO A 800 -3.74 24.15 7.90
CA PRO A 800 -3.55 25.43 7.21
C PRO A 800 -4.11 25.46 5.78
N ASP A 801 -4.11 24.31 5.08
CA ASP A 801 -4.69 24.17 3.74
C ASP A 801 -6.21 23.94 3.74
N SER A 802 -6.84 23.83 4.92
CA SER A 802 -8.26 23.56 5.13
C SER A 802 -8.78 22.23 4.57
N ARG A 803 -7.90 21.28 4.21
CA ARG A 803 -8.30 19.97 3.65
C ARG A 803 -8.46 18.88 4.71
N HIS A 804 -7.85 19.06 5.86
CA HIS A 804 -7.84 18.09 6.95
C HIS A 804 -8.25 18.72 8.28
N ILE A 805 -8.85 17.92 9.16
CA ILE A 805 -9.08 18.24 10.58
C ILE A 805 -8.27 17.26 11.42
N LEU A 806 -7.48 17.78 12.37
CA LEU A 806 -6.89 16.98 13.43
C LEU A 806 -7.80 17.04 14.65
N SER A 807 -8.10 15.90 15.25
CA SER A 807 -8.87 15.79 16.49
C SER A 807 -8.17 14.89 17.49
N VAL A 808 -8.31 15.22 18.78
CA VAL A 808 -7.78 14.43 19.90
C VAL A 808 -8.90 14.12 20.87
N GLY A 809 -8.93 12.91 21.42
CA GLY A 809 -10.04 12.45 22.27
C GLY A 809 -9.65 11.58 23.45
N SER A 810 -10.64 11.27 24.29
CA SER A 810 -10.47 10.42 25.49
C SER A 810 -10.08 8.97 25.19
N ASP A 811 -10.13 8.55 23.93
CA ASP A 811 -9.61 7.25 23.47
C ASP A 811 -8.08 7.22 23.36
N SER A 812 -7.40 8.29 23.81
CA SER A 812 -5.95 8.50 23.68
C SER A 812 -5.47 8.46 22.23
N CYS A 813 -6.38 8.67 21.26
CA CYS A 813 -6.03 8.69 19.85
C CYS A 813 -6.02 10.13 19.33
N MET A 814 -5.12 10.38 18.38
CA MET A 814 -5.18 11.54 17.52
C MET A 814 -5.54 11.08 16.12
N LYS A 815 -6.53 11.71 15.53
CA LYS A 815 -7.08 11.30 14.24
C LYS A 815 -7.10 12.48 13.30
N MET A 816 -6.62 12.24 12.08
CA MET A 816 -6.68 13.22 11.01
C MET A 816 -7.74 12.79 10.01
N THR A 817 -8.74 13.65 9.81
CA THR A 817 -9.90 13.37 8.96
C THR A 817 -9.86 14.25 7.72
N ASP A 818 -10.08 13.68 6.55
CA ASP A 818 -10.27 14.42 5.31
C ASP A 818 -11.60 15.17 5.35
N VAL A 819 -11.56 16.47 5.06
CA VAL A 819 -12.75 17.32 5.11
C VAL A 819 -13.74 16.93 4.02
N GLN A 820 -13.27 16.60 2.81
CA GLN A 820 -14.13 16.33 1.65
C GLN A 820 -14.80 14.97 1.76
N THR A 821 -14.03 13.93 2.07
CA THR A 821 -14.53 12.54 2.07
C THR A 821 -15.07 12.08 3.43
N GLY A 822 -14.72 12.77 4.52
CA GLY A 822 -15.02 12.31 5.89
C GLY A 822 -14.21 11.07 6.32
N MET A 823 -13.23 10.65 5.50
CA MET A 823 -12.38 9.51 5.81
C MET A 823 -11.34 9.88 6.86
N VAL A 824 -11.18 9.04 7.89
CA VAL A 824 -10.05 9.13 8.82
C VAL A 824 -8.79 8.68 8.08
N ILE A 825 -7.97 9.64 7.66
CA ILE A 825 -6.72 9.44 6.91
C ILE A 825 -5.64 8.84 7.79
N SER A 826 -5.54 9.23 9.05
CA SER A 826 -4.52 8.74 9.96
C SER A 826 -5.09 8.63 11.37
N ALA A 827 -4.69 7.58 12.09
CA ALA A 827 -5.06 7.37 13.47
C ALA A 827 -3.83 6.91 14.27
N VAL A 828 -3.45 7.72 15.25
CA VAL A 828 -2.25 7.53 16.05
C VAL A 828 -2.68 7.35 17.50
N LYS A 829 -2.32 6.23 18.10
CA LYS A 829 -2.60 5.98 19.52
C LYS A 829 -1.44 6.49 20.38
N ALA A 830 -1.72 7.46 21.23
CA ALA A 830 -0.80 7.93 22.26
C ALA A 830 -0.70 6.94 23.42
N GLU A 831 0.34 7.09 24.24
CA GLU A 831 0.42 6.46 25.56
C GLU A 831 -0.63 7.01 26.53
N GLU A 832 -1.07 8.27 26.32
CA GLU A 832 -2.00 8.97 27.21
C GLU A 832 -2.93 9.94 26.46
N GLU A 833 -4.03 10.33 27.10
CA GLU A 833 -4.99 11.29 26.56
C GLU A 833 -4.32 12.64 26.25
N GLN A 834 -4.55 13.14 25.04
CA GLN A 834 -4.10 14.48 24.62
C GLN A 834 -5.28 15.46 24.78
N ARG A 835 -5.02 16.60 25.42
CA ARG A 835 -6.07 17.53 25.85
C ARG A 835 -6.17 18.76 24.96
N CYS A 836 -5.04 19.24 24.44
CA CYS A 836 -4.96 20.36 23.51
C CYS A 836 -3.73 20.21 22.61
N PHE A 837 -3.70 20.92 21.48
CA PHE A 837 -2.56 20.88 20.57
C PHE A 837 -2.47 22.13 19.69
N CYS A 838 -1.31 22.35 19.11
CA CYS A 838 -1.09 23.22 17.96
C CYS A 838 -0.45 22.39 16.83
N TRP A 839 -0.70 22.73 15.57
CA TRP A 839 -0.16 21.96 14.44
C TRP A 839 0.03 22.81 13.18
N ASP A 840 0.93 22.41 12.30
CA ASP A 840 1.18 23.04 10.98
C ASP A 840 0.66 22.21 9.80
N GLY A 841 0.02 21.08 10.08
CA GLY A 841 -0.41 20.11 9.07
C GLY A 841 0.56 18.92 8.92
N SER A 842 1.86 19.08 9.14
CA SER A 842 2.86 17.99 9.11
C SER A 842 3.21 17.47 10.50
N SER A 843 3.28 18.34 11.48
CA SER A 843 3.66 18.04 12.85
C SER A 843 2.67 18.67 13.82
N ALA A 844 2.52 18.04 14.98
CA ALA A 844 1.66 18.51 16.05
C ALA A 844 2.42 18.55 17.38
N LEU A 845 2.26 19.66 18.11
CA LEU A 845 2.71 19.80 19.49
C LEU A 845 1.50 19.62 20.40
N CYS A 846 1.48 18.54 21.16
CA CYS A 846 0.32 18.10 21.94
C CYS A 846 0.61 18.20 23.44
N GLY A 847 -0.42 18.57 24.21
CA GLY A 847 -0.40 18.58 25.67
C GLY A 847 -1.11 17.37 26.24
N GLY A 848 -0.37 16.52 26.95
CA GLY A 848 -0.86 15.27 27.53
C GLY A 848 -1.52 15.42 28.90
N GLN A 849 -2.25 14.39 29.31
CA GLN A 849 -2.90 14.28 30.62
C GLN A 849 -1.91 14.24 31.78
N SER A 850 -0.70 13.69 31.60
CA SER A 850 0.37 13.69 32.60
C SER A 850 1.01 15.07 32.83
N GLY A 851 0.81 16.01 31.88
CA GLY A 851 1.47 17.31 31.87
C GLY A 851 2.68 17.39 30.93
N ASP A 852 3.02 16.33 30.22
CA ASP A 852 4.07 16.34 29.21
C ASP A 852 3.60 17.00 27.90
N LEU A 853 4.52 17.70 27.22
CA LEU A 853 4.34 18.17 25.84
C LEU A 853 5.02 17.17 24.89
N ILE A 854 4.31 16.76 23.84
CA ILE A 854 4.79 15.74 22.92
C ILE A 854 4.75 16.28 21.49
N LEU A 855 5.87 16.18 20.77
CA LEU A 855 5.99 16.55 19.37
C LEU A 855 5.83 15.31 18.49
N TRP A 856 4.85 15.34 17.60
CA TRP A 856 4.51 14.23 16.71
C TRP A 856 4.72 14.62 15.27
N ASP A 857 5.31 13.72 14.49
CA ASP A 857 5.32 13.79 13.04
C ASP A 857 4.17 12.93 12.48
N LEU A 858 3.22 13.60 11.82
CA LEU A 858 2.01 12.96 11.30
C LEU A 858 2.28 12.16 10.02
N LEU A 859 3.40 12.41 9.32
CA LEU A 859 3.77 11.69 8.09
C LEU A 859 4.38 10.32 8.41
N SER A 860 5.33 10.30 9.34
CA SER A 860 6.01 9.09 9.81
C SER A 860 5.19 8.34 10.87
N ASN A 861 4.18 8.97 11.45
CA ASN A 861 3.40 8.46 12.57
C ASN A 861 4.28 8.15 13.81
N THR A 862 5.25 9.01 14.10
CA THR A 862 6.21 8.80 15.20
C THR A 862 6.26 9.97 16.18
N VAL A 863 6.47 9.64 17.45
CA VAL A 863 6.81 10.62 18.49
C VAL A 863 8.28 11.00 18.32
N THR A 864 8.55 12.27 18.08
CA THR A 864 9.93 12.76 17.88
C THR A 864 10.55 13.25 19.18
N THR A 865 9.79 13.91 20.05
CA THR A 865 10.31 14.49 21.30
C THR A 865 9.25 14.58 22.38
N LYS A 866 9.67 14.35 23.63
CA LYS A 866 8.85 14.49 24.84
C LYS A 866 9.48 15.50 25.78
N ILE A 867 8.71 16.51 26.19
CA ILE A 867 9.18 17.67 26.98
C ILE A 867 8.32 17.77 28.24
N PRO A 868 8.89 17.54 29.44
CA PRO A 868 8.13 17.68 30.68
C PRO A 868 7.80 19.15 30.94
N ALA A 869 6.51 19.46 31.12
CA ALA A 869 6.02 20.83 31.23
C ALA A 869 5.25 21.10 32.53
N HIS A 870 4.17 20.37 32.78
CA HIS A 870 3.27 20.56 33.92
C HIS A 870 3.26 19.34 34.85
N SER A 871 2.80 19.51 36.10
CA SER A 871 2.61 18.39 37.03
C SER A 871 1.19 17.78 37.00
N GLY A 872 0.41 18.13 35.97
CA GLY A 872 -0.97 17.72 35.73
C GLY A 872 -1.36 18.11 34.30
N ALA A 873 -2.57 17.77 33.87
CA ALA A 873 -2.96 17.85 32.46
C ALA A 873 -2.76 19.25 31.86
N VAL A 874 -2.26 19.30 30.62
CA VAL A 874 -2.12 20.55 29.87
C VAL A 874 -3.46 20.88 29.22
N THR A 875 -4.17 21.85 29.77
CA THR A 875 -5.57 22.14 29.45
C THR A 875 -5.76 23.21 28.38
N ALA A 876 -4.78 24.09 28.19
CA ALA A 876 -4.84 25.14 27.19
C ALA A 876 -3.47 25.38 26.56
N MET A 877 -3.47 25.66 25.26
CA MET A 877 -2.25 25.96 24.51
C MET A 877 -2.52 27.08 23.51
N TRP A 878 -1.54 27.97 23.38
CA TRP A 878 -1.54 29.01 22.36
C TRP A 878 -0.17 29.08 21.70
N MET A 879 -0.16 29.22 20.38
CA MET A 879 1.05 29.39 19.58
C MET A 879 0.91 30.63 18.70
N ASN A 880 1.99 31.39 18.55
CA ASN A 880 2.00 32.53 17.65
C ASN A 880 2.06 32.11 16.17
N GLU A 881 1.73 33.05 15.27
CA GLU A 881 1.71 32.77 13.82
C GLU A 881 3.07 32.29 13.27
N LEU A 882 4.19 32.70 13.87
CA LEU A 882 5.53 32.27 13.45
C LEU A 882 5.93 30.89 14.00
N GLY A 883 5.16 30.30 14.91
CA GLY A 883 5.45 28.99 15.52
C GLY A 883 6.66 28.97 16.48
N ASN A 884 7.24 30.12 16.84
CA ASN A 884 8.46 30.19 17.65
C ASN A 884 8.21 30.42 19.15
N THR A 885 6.97 30.77 19.52
CA THR A 885 6.57 31.03 20.91
C THR A 885 5.31 30.25 21.22
N VAL A 886 5.34 29.46 22.30
CA VAL A 886 4.21 28.66 22.77
C VAL A 886 3.91 29.03 24.21
N ILE A 887 2.63 29.06 24.58
CA ILE A 887 2.17 29.29 25.95
C ILE A 887 1.27 28.13 26.32
N THR A 888 1.52 27.51 27.47
CA THR A 888 0.75 26.38 27.97
C THR A 888 0.18 26.70 29.35
N GLY A 889 -1.05 26.24 29.60
CA GLY A 889 -1.70 26.29 30.91
C GLY A 889 -2.11 24.89 31.33
N GLY A 890 -2.06 24.61 32.64
CA GLY A 890 -2.34 23.27 33.16
C GLY A 890 -3.21 23.24 34.41
N GLU A 891 -3.61 22.02 34.78
CA GLU A 891 -4.35 21.72 36.02
C GLU A 891 -3.54 22.00 37.29
N ASP A 892 -2.21 22.06 37.16
CA ASP A 892 -1.28 22.45 38.22
C ASP A 892 -1.35 23.95 38.58
N ARG A 893 -2.24 24.70 37.91
CA ARG A 893 -2.53 26.13 38.13
C ARG A 893 -1.40 27.03 37.64
N GLN A 894 -0.49 26.49 36.83
CA GLN A 894 0.64 27.21 36.29
C GLN A 894 0.43 27.52 34.80
N MET A 895 1.12 28.56 34.35
CA MET A 895 1.33 28.83 32.94
C MET A 895 2.82 28.85 32.63
N PHE A 896 3.22 28.23 31.53
CA PHE A 896 4.60 28.22 31.05
C PHE A 896 4.71 28.94 29.70
N PHE A 897 5.83 29.61 29.52
CA PHE A 897 6.19 30.33 28.31
C PHE A 897 7.37 29.66 27.68
N TRP A 898 7.22 29.29 26.43
CA TRP A 898 8.16 28.47 25.71
C TRP A 898 8.69 29.21 24.49
N LYS A 899 9.99 29.10 24.26
CA LYS A 899 10.63 29.63 23.06
C LYS A 899 11.44 28.53 22.38
N VAL A 900 11.31 28.47 21.06
CA VAL A 900 12.15 27.62 20.20
C VAL A 900 13.55 28.23 20.16
N GLN A 901 14.58 27.44 20.45
CA GLN A 901 15.97 27.91 20.33
C GLN A 901 16.41 27.77 18.86
N SER A 902 16.94 28.85 18.31
CA SER A 902 17.53 28.91 16.97
C SER A 902 18.86 28.18 16.90
#